data_AF-A0AA36HWR6-F1
#
_entry.id   AF-A0AA36HWR6-F1
#
_cell.length_a   1.000
_cell.length_b   1.000
_cell.length_c   1.000
_cell.angle_alpha   90.00
_cell.angle_beta   90.00
_cell.angle_gamma   90.00
#
_symmetry.space_group_name_H-M   'P 1'
#
loop_
_entity.id
_entity.type
_entity.pdbx_description
1 polymer ?
#
loop_
_entity_poly.entity_id
_entity_poly.type
_entity_poly.pdbx_seq_one_letter_code
_entity_poly.pdbx_strand_id
1 'polypeptide(L)'
;MIWRGLSVAAPLCSLIVPTDADARGLQAAVCDDAARWSQLPWDYLSYQEALSWTTLGWTREMWDAAHPIATTTALSITTTFGRRLGEDDDFGAPFDADAGGSRKLQSGTNALTTTPFPVPASETSCYQDLTEAQQDAVRTLGYTISSWHVCKNPSCPWPTGIPAPNAPCLEVLEWFDSSLYTRNWADLTQSKRDALELLGWAHSRWMVMDYPLSYAQLWYELQPRQQEAAAFLGYTVEVWERCERAAPCITRLELLENKWKTLGWREMQQPFQDRLRELGYDEKRWTNGDGATLTEAYIDLSDAEIISVRLAGYVSDTWDGCPNAQCEDRFSYLKRKYTGVAWLGLTVAQRRAWQLLDHSEQLWSGGMMNTISMQLTWDELSLEQRAQAEFLGFSKGTWQGCNTAWGQNTGGNATQNDGIISTSIERTVRARMVIRRPFAEVSGNVYGSAVDRLPTSFIQVFEEAVSRALFCSNPPLSEDPSTYVDVDGTPLCIQKENYETQKHRVKVMTVVEGSIIVDFFLARNQTTAELPAPSLFESLLRMLELKTSPLCQDMNFGKFAQVADMQEIPLSLLSEDELQTAAVFELMRNQYGPETACQLLTDAREGPVKCPTVTSASVQQGYKLLTLILSAGLFNFA
;
A
#
# COMPACT_ATOMS: atom_id res chain seq x y z
N MET A 1 -0.81 46.08 6.27
CA MET A 1 -2.11 45.37 6.23
C MET A 1 -1.96 44.13 7.08
N ILE A 2 -2.75 44.06 8.15
CA ILE A 2 -2.65 43.10 9.25
C ILE A 2 -3.62 41.95 8.93
N TRP A 3 -3.14 40.71 8.90
CA TRP A 3 -3.97 39.54 9.23
C TRP A 3 -3.18 38.62 10.13
N ARG A 4 -3.75 38.41 11.34
CA ARG A 4 -3.22 37.63 12.45
C ARG A 4 -3.52 36.15 12.24
N GLY A 5 -2.58 35.32 12.70
CA GLY A 5 -2.72 33.87 12.79
C GLY A 5 -3.81 33.44 13.78
N LEU A 6 -4.51 32.37 13.39
CA LEU A 6 -5.44 31.61 14.22
C LEU A 6 -4.80 30.23 14.45
N SER A 7 -4.35 30.03 15.69
CA SER A 7 -3.91 28.75 16.22
C SER A 7 -5.15 27.92 16.52
N VAL A 8 -5.34 26.80 15.83
CA VAL A 8 -6.42 25.84 16.12
C VAL A 8 -5.90 24.85 17.15
N ALA A 9 -6.41 24.96 18.38
CA ALA A 9 -6.22 23.96 19.42
C ALA A 9 -7.15 22.77 19.13
N ALA A 10 -6.60 21.55 19.12
CA ALA A 10 -7.35 20.32 19.03
C ALA A 10 -8.20 20.11 20.31
N PRO A 11 -9.49 19.74 20.22
CA PRO A 11 -10.26 19.38 21.39
C PRO A 11 -9.87 17.98 21.86
N LEU A 12 -9.56 17.87 23.15
CA LEU A 12 -9.47 16.61 23.87
C LEU A 12 -10.84 15.92 23.82
N CYS A 13 -10.96 14.85 23.04
CA CYS A 13 -12.10 13.93 23.10
C CYS A 13 -12.13 13.28 24.49
N SER A 14 -12.99 13.81 25.35
CA SER A 14 -13.38 13.16 26.60
C SER A 14 -14.33 12.01 26.25
N LEU A 15 -13.94 10.79 26.61
CA LEU A 15 -14.78 9.58 26.55
C LEU A 15 -15.97 9.76 27.51
N ILE A 16 -17.09 10.25 26.97
CA ILE A 16 -18.38 10.22 27.66
C ILE A 16 -18.91 8.80 27.54
N VAL A 17 -18.95 8.06 28.66
CA VAL A 17 -19.67 6.79 28.74
C VAL A 17 -21.17 7.12 28.67
N PRO A 18 -21.91 6.63 27.67
CA PRO A 18 -23.34 6.94 27.55
C PRO A 18 -24.09 6.39 28.76
N THR A 19 -25.05 7.18 29.26
CA THR A 19 -25.92 6.75 30.36
C THR A 19 -27.01 5.80 29.83
N ASP A 20 -27.56 4.93 30.70
CA ASP A 20 -28.63 3.96 30.34
C ASP A 20 -29.87 4.60 29.69
N ALA A 21 -30.09 5.90 29.89
CA ALA A 21 -31.18 6.65 29.27
C ALA A 21 -30.89 6.96 27.78
N ASP A 22 -29.64 7.29 27.44
CA ASP A 22 -29.21 7.53 26.05
C ASP A 22 -29.21 6.24 25.23
N ALA A 23 -28.88 5.11 25.86
CA ALA A 23 -28.95 3.78 25.25
C ALA A 23 -30.40 3.39 24.84
N ARG A 24 -31.41 3.75 25.65
CA ARG A 24 -32.83 3.52 25.32
C ARG A 24 -33.33 4.45 24.21
N GLY A 25 -32.86 5.70 24.17
CA GLY A 25 -33.20 6.64 23.10
C GLY A 25 -32.65 6.22 21.73
N LEU A 26 -31.41 5.70 21.69
CA LEU A 26 -30.81 5.13 20.49
C LEU A 26 -31.49 3.82 20.04
N GLN A 27 -31.91 2.97 20.97
CA GLN A 27 -32.69 1.76 20.65
C GLN A 27 -34.02 2.07 19.96
N ALA A 28 -34.72 3.14 20.35
CA ALA A 28 -35.99 3.52 19.71
C ALA A 28 -35.81 3.95 18.26
N ALA A 29 -34.76 4.71 17.93
CA ALA A 29 -34.48 5.16 16.56
C ALA A 29 -33.91 4.05 15.66
N VAL A 30 -33.17 3.09 16.22
CA VAL A 30 -32.59 1.96 15.46
C VAL A 30 -33.64 0.86 15.18
N CYS A 31 -34.68 0.76 16.02
CA CYS A 31 -35.78 -0.16 15.84
C CYS A 31 -37.06 0.49 15.29
N ASP A 32 -36.95 1.65 14.65
CA ASP A 32 -38.09 2.29 13.98
C ASP A 32 -38.72 1.37 12.90
N ASP A 33 -37.96 0.42 12.36
CA ASP A 33 -38.51 -0.62 11.48
C ASP A 33 -39.52 -1.53 12.18
N ALA A 34 -39.36 -1.81 13.48
CA ALA A 34 -40.39 -2.53 14.23
C ALA A 34 -41.67 -1.70 14.34
N ALA A 35 -41.56 -0.37 14.46
CA ALA A 35 -42.70 0.52 14.42
C ALA A 35 -43.36 0.54 13.03
N ARG A 36 -42.58 0.52 11.94
CA ARG A 36 -43.08 0.35 10.56
C ARG A 36 -43.99 -0.87 10.47
N TRP A 37 -43.52 -2.05 10.91
CA TRP A 37 -44.28 -3.29 10.79
C TRP A 37 -45.52 -3.33 11.69
N SER A 38 -45.45 -2.73 12.89
CA SER A 38 -46.50 -2.81 13.90
C SER A 38 -47.87 -2.27 13.48
N GLN A 39 -47.91 -1.42 12.46
CA GLN A 39 -49.15 -0.77 11.98
C GLN A 39 -49.56 -1.24 10.57
N LEU A 40 -48.77 -2.10 9.93
CA LEU A 40 -48.99 -2.56 8.57
C LEU A 40 -49.76 -3.90 8.58
N PRO A 41 -51.02 -3.94 8.12
CA PRO A 41 -51.74 -5.20 7.98
C PRO A 41 -51.06 -6.09 6.94
N TRP A 42 -51.19 -7.43 7.04
CA TRP A 42 -50.50 -8.36 6.13
C TRP A 42 -50.79 -8.08 4.65
N ASP A 43 -52.02 -7.69 4.31
CA ASP A 43 -52.43 -7.36 2.93
C ASP A 43 -51.75 -6.12 2.34
N TYR A 44 -51.11 -5.29 3.17
CA TYR A 44 -50.37 -4.11 2.74
C TYR A 44 -48.88 -4.38 2.57
N LEU A 45 -48.40 -5.57 2.97
CA LEU A 45 -47.05 -6.01 2.68
C LEU A 45 -46.94 -6.26 1.17
N SER A 46 -45.84 -5.83 0.57
CA SER A 46 -45.49 -6.29 -0.77
C SER A 46 -45.33 -7.81 -0.80
N TYR A 47 -45.47 -8.41 -1.98
CA TYR A 47 -45.31 -9.86 -2.13
C TYR A 47 -43.97 -10.37 -1.58
N GLN A 48 -42.88 -9.61 -1.78
CA GLN A 48 -41.55 -9.98 -1.27
C GLN A 48 -41.44 -9.85 0.26
N GLU A 49 -42.04 -8.82 0.86
CA GLU A 49 -42.07 -8.67 2.32
C GLU A 49 -42.87 -9.79 2.98
N ALA A 50 -44.06 -10.10 2.45
CA ALA A 50 -44.89 -11.20 2.94
C ALA A 50 -44.16 -12.55 2.83
N LEU A 51 -43.50 -12.82 1.69
CA LEU A 51 -42.70 -14.04 1.51
C LEU A 51 -41.51 -14.11 2.47
N SER A 52 -40.87 -12.97 2.74
CA SER A 52 -39.75 -12.88 3.69
C SER A 52 -40.22 -13.17 5.12
N TRP A 53 -41.34 -12.58 5.55
CA TRP A 53 -41.95 -12.89 6.84
C TRP A 53 -42.37 -14.35 6.95
N THR A 54 -42.95 -14.93 5.88
CA THR A 54 -43.25 -16.36 5.83
C THR A 54 -42.01 -17.24 5.92
N THR A 55 -40.89 -16.83 5.33
CA THR A 55 -39.60 -17.53 5.46
C THR A 55 -39.08 -17.49 6.89
N LEU A 56 -39.37 -16.41 7.62
CA LEU A 56 -39.14 -16.29 9.06
C LEU A 56 -40.18 -17.04 9.91
N GLY A 57 -41.15 -17.73 9.30
CA GLY A 57 -42.13 -18.56 9.99
C GLY A 57 -43.40 -17.82 10.42
N TRP A 58 -43.60 -16.57 9.98
CA TRP A 58 -44.87 -15.86 10.18
C TRP A 58 -45.94 -16.37 9.22
N THR A 59 -47.13 -16.65 9.74
CA THR A 59 -48.33 -16.78 8.91
C THR A 59 -49.15 -15.49 8.99
N ARG A 60 -50.06 -15.32 8.03
CA ARG A 60 -51.00 -14.19 8.02
C ARG A 60 -51.81 -14.12 9.33
N GLU A 61 -52.29 -15.26 9.82
CA GLU A 61 -53.08 -15.33 11.06
C GLU A 61 -52.24 -14.92 12.28
N MET A 62 -50.97 -15.33 12.33
CA MET A 62 -50.05 -14.92 13.40
C MET A 62 -49.75 -13.42 13.33
N TRP A 63 -49.57 -12.88 12.12
CA TRP A 63 -49.31 -11.46 11.92
C TRP A 63 -50.49 -10.59 12.31
N ASP A 64 -51.68 -10.88 11.80
CA ASP A 64 -52.90 -10.11 12.09
C ASP A 64 -53.25 -10.18 13.59
N ALA A 65 -52.87 -11.27 14.28
CA ALA A 65 -53.02 -11.41 15.72
C ALA A 65 -51.98 -10.61 16.53
N ALA A 66 -50.73 -10.57 16.07
CA ALA A 66 -49.64 -9.81 16.72
C ALA A 66 -49.73 -8.31 16.46
N HIS A 67 -50.28 -7.92 15.31
CA HIS A 67 -50.43 -6.54 14.83
C HIS A 67 -51.90 -6.24 14.55
N PRO A 68 -52.77 -6.25 15.59
CA PRO A 68 -54.19 -6.01 15.38
C PRO A 68 -54.37 -4.63 14.79
N ILE A 69 -55.06 -4.56 13.64
CA ILE A 69 -55.44 -3.29 13.02
C ILE A 69 -56.11 -2.46 14.11
N ALA A 70 -55.57 -1.27 14.37
CA ALA A 70 -56.17 -0.36 15.34
C ALA A 70 -57.65 -0.24 14.97
N THR A 71 -58.53 -0.84 15.77
CA THR A 71 -59.95 -0.81 15.53
C THR A 71 -60.32 0.64 15.72
N THR A 72 -60.30 1.42 14.62
CA THR A 72 -60.70 2.81 14.62
C THR A 72 -62.10 2.74 15.18
N THR A 73 -62.22 3.08 16.45
CA THR A 73 -63.50 3.01 17.14
C THR A 73 -64.28 4.03 16.37
N ALA A 74 -65.19 3.57 15.52
CA ALA A 74 -66.02 4.44 14.74
C ALA A 74 -66.80 5.22 15.79
N LEU A 75 -66.26 6.38 16.18
CA LEU A 75 -66.98 7.38 16.90
C LEU A 75 -68.15 7.61 15.96
N SER A 76 -69.31 7.11 16.38
CA SER A 76 -70.56 7.45 15.74
C SER A 76 -70.64 8.96 15.90
N ILE A 77 -70.16 9.69 14.90
CA ILE A 77 -70.36 11.12 14.80
C ILE A 77 -71.86 11.22 14.57
N THR A 78 -72.61 11.36 15.66
CA THR A 78 -73.99 11.81 15.61
C THR A 78 -73.91 13.19 15.01
N THR A 79 -74.09 13.29 13.69
CA THR A 79 -74.28 14.54 12.99
C THR A 79 -75.57 15.18 13.50
N THR A 80 -75.45 15.98 14.57
CA THR A 80 -76.50 16.91 14.98
C THR A 80 -76.56 17.99 13.91
N PHE A 81 -77.42 17.79 12.92
CA PHE A 81 -77.79 18.76 11.90
C PHE A 81 -78.44 19.98 12.58
N GLY A 82 -77.65 21.04 12.82
CA GLY A 82 -78.16 22.36 13.15
C GLY A 82 -78.74 23.03 11.91
N ARG A 83 -80.07 23.09 11.82
CA ARG A 83 -80.84 23.82 10.80
C ARG A 83 -81.09 25.26 11.25
N ARG A 84 -80.79 26.24 10.40
CA ARG A 84 -81.33 27.63 10.30
C ARG A 84 -81.07 28.06 8.84
N LEU A 85 -81.94 28.64 8.03
CA LEU A 85 -83.28 29.25 8.11
C LEU A 85 -83.91 29.16 6.70
N GLY A 86 -85.24 29.16 6.60
CA GLY A 86 -85.96 29.63 5.40
C GLY A 86 -86.98 28.66 4.79
N GLU A 87 -88.27 28.93 5.09
CA GLU A 87 -89.50 28.79 4.25
C GLU A 87 -89.85 27.38 3.72
N ASP A 88 -91.10 26.92 3.64
CA ASP A 88 -92.43 27.19 4.20
C ASP A 88 -93.25 25.91 3.88
N ASP A 89 -94.47 25.84 4.41
CA ASP A 89 -95.54 24.84 4.16
C ASP A 89 -95.40 23.47 4.86
N ASP A 90 -96.13 23.23 5.95
CA ASP A 90 -97.57 22.92 6.06
C ASP A 90 -97.88 21.45 5.73
N PHE A 91 -98.16 20.67 6.78
CA PHE A 91 -99.26 19.70 6.92
C PHE A 91 -98.99 18.82 8.15
N GLY A 92 -99.89 18.89 9.13
CA GLY A 92 -99.76 18.22 10.42
C GLY A 92 -100.18 16.75 10.46
N ALA A 93 -99.74 16.06 11.52
CA ALA A 93 -100.53 15.12 12.31
C ALA A 93 -99.74 14.70 13.58
N PRO A 94 -100.42 14.34 14.68
CA PRO A 94 -99.82 14.13 15.99
C PRO A 94 -99.57 12.64 16.27
N PHE A 95 -98.53 12.26 17.01
CA PHE A 95 -98.55 11.03 17.82
C PHE A 95 -97.49 11.05 18.94
N ASP A 96 -98.03 11.08 20.17
CA ASP A 96 -97.63 10.47 21.44
C ASP A 96 -96.17 10.37 21.89
N ALA A 97 -95.97 10.99 23.04
CA ALA A 97 -94.97 10.66 24.05
C ALA A 97 -95.17 9.22 24.55
N ASP A 98 -94.09 8.48 24.78
CA ASP A 98 -93.84 7.92 26.12
C ASP A 98 -92.43 7.30 26.30
N ALA A 99 -92.08 7.20 27.58
CA ALA A 99 -91.11 6.28 28.19
C ALA A 99 -89.61 6.60 28.11
N GLY A 100 -89.15 7.26 29.17
CA GLY A 100 -87.75 7.35 29.56
C GLY A 100 -87.13 6.00 29.91
N GLY A 101 -85.88 5.83 29.51
CA GLY A 101 -85.02 4.73 29.90
C GLY A 101 -83.65 5.25 30.32
N SER A 102 -83.48 5.49 31.62
CA SER A 102 -82.18 5.78 32.24
C SER A 102 -81.23 4.59 32.05
N ARG A 103 -80.42 4.61 30.97
CA ARG A 103 -79.28 3.69 30.81
C ARG A 103 -78.20 4.07 31.81
N LYS A 104 -78.06 3.25 32.85
CA LYS A 104 -76.88 3.20 33.72
C LYS A 104 -75.66 2.88 32.85
N LEU A 105 -74.72 3.82 32.76
CA LEU A 105 -73.35 3.58 32.34
C LEU A 105 -72.70 2.63 33.34
N GLN A 106 -72.79 1.32 33.09
CA GLN A 106 -71.93 0.34 33.74
C GLN A 106 -70.56 0.44 33.08
N SER A 107 -69.63 1.07 33.79
CA SER A 107 -68.20 1.00 33.54
C SER A 107 -67.73 -0.44 33.77
N GLY A 108 -67.98 -1.30 32.78
CA GLY A 108 -67.46 -2.66 32.74
C GLY A 108 -66.00 -2.61 32.30
N THR A 109 -65.08 -2.68 33.26
CA THR A 109 -63.66 -2.93 33.04
C THR A 109 -63.54 -4.35 32.50
N ASN A 110 -63.71 -4.54 31.19
CA ASN A 110 -63.37 -5.79 30.52
C ASN A 110 -61.85 -5.92 30.60
N ALA A 111 -61.38 -6.73 31.57
CA ALA A 111 -60.01 -7.18 31.58
C ALA A 111 -59.79 -7.96 30.28
N LEU A 112 -59.13 -7.32 29.32
CA LEU A 112 -58.66 -7.97 28.11
C LEU A 112 -57.63 -9.01 28.55
N THR A 113 -58.05 -10.26 28.62
CA THR A 113 -57.16 -11.40 28.82
C THR A 113 -56.28 -11.50 27.58
N THR A 114 -55.09 -10.91 27.64
CA THR A 114 -54.09 -11.01 26.58
C THR A 114 -53.55 -12.43 26.58
N THR A 115 -54.12 -13.31 25.75
CA THR A 115 -53.50 -14.61 25.48
C THR A 115 -52.17 -14.37 24.77
N PRO A 116 -51.04 -14.87 25.28
CA PRO A 116 -49.75 -14.71 24.62
C PRO A 116 -49.79 -15.39 23.26
N PHE A 117 -49.62 -14.62 22.20
CA PHE A 117 -49.59 -15.13 20.84
C PHE A 117 -48.25 -15.83 20.58
N PRO A 118 -48.24 -16.99 19.89
CA PRO A 118 -47.00 -17.65 19.54
C PRO A 118 -46.24 -16.78 18.55
N VAL A 119 -45.06 -16.31 18.93
CA VAL A 119 -44.13 -15.62 18.03
C VAL A 119 -43.23 -16.67 17.38
N PRO A 120 -42.95 -16.61 16.07
CA PRO A 120 -42.03 -17.57 15.43
C PRO A 120 -40.66 -17.60 16.13
N ALA A 121 -40.04 -18.78 16.20
CA ALA A 121 -38.75 -18.93 16.90
C ALA A 121 -37.64 -18.00 16.36
N SER A 122 -37.68 -17.73 15.06
CA SER A 122 -36.76 -16.83 14.35
C SER A 122 -36.68 -15.44 14.97
N GLU A 123 -37.78 -14.92 15.53
CA GLU A 123 -37.86 -13.59 16.16
C GLU A 123 -37.03 -13.47 17.45
N THR A 124 -36.61 -14.61 18.01
CA THR A 124 -35.75 -14.67 19.19
C THR A 124 -34.35 -15.21 18.88
N SER A 125 -34.14 -15.69 17.65
CA SER A 125 -32.88 -16.26 17.18
C SER A 125 -31.86 -15.18 16.83
N CYS A 126 -30.60 -15.46 17.11
CA CYS A 126 -29.51 -14.63 16.62
C CYS A 126 -29.36 -14.78 15.11
N TYR A 127 -28.88 -13.73 14.43
CA TYR A 127 -28.72 -13.73 12.96
C TYR A 127 -27.93 -14.94 12.45
N GLN A 128 -26.85 -15.32 13.16
CA GLN A 128 -26.01 -16.47 12.84
C GLN A 128 -26.70 -17.83 12.98
N ASP A 129 -27.77 -17.92 13.77
CA ASP A 129 -28.53 -19.15 13.97
C ASP A 129 -29.65 -19.30 12.92
N LEU A 130 -29.94 -18.24 12.16
CA LEU A 130 -30.87 -18.27 11.05
C LEU A 130 -30.25 -19.05 9.88
N THR A 131 -31.10 -19.81 9.17
CA THR A 131 -30.73 -20.40 7.88
C THR A 131 -30.43 -19.29 6.87
N GLU A 132 -29.66 -19.59 5.81
CA GLU A 132 -29.30 -18.58 4.81
C GLU A 132 -30.52 -17.92 4.14
N ALA A 133 -31.57 -18.69 3.85
CA ALA A 133 -32.83 -18.15 3.33
C ALA A 133 -33.52 -17.20 4.32
N GLN A 134 -33.44 -17.48 5.62
CA GLN A 134 -33.94 -16.59 6.66
C GLN A 134 -33.07 -15.34 6.80
N GLN A 135 -31.75 -15.46 6.71
CA GLN A 135 -30.84 -14.31 6.68
C GLN A 135 -31.13 -13.37 5.50
N ASP A 136 -31.42 -13.93 4.32
CA ASP A 136 -31.81 -13.16 3.15
C ASP A 136 -33.20 -12.52 3.30
N ALA A 137 -34.13 -13.22 3.95
CA ALA A 137 -35.42 -12.64 4.32
C ALA A 137 -35.26 -11.45 5.28
N VAL A 138 -34.38 -11.56 6.29
CA VAL A 138 -34.03 -10.45 7.20
C VAL A 138 -33.51 -9.24 6.41
N ARG A 139 -32.61 -9.45 5.45
CA ARG A 139 -32.08 -8.37 4.59
C ARG A 139 -33.15 -7.77 3.67
N THR A 140 -34.02 -8.60 3.10
CA THR A 140 -35.14 -8.15 2.24
C THR A 140 -36.08 -7.22 3.01
N LEU A 141 -36.25 -7.47 4.31
CA LEU A 141 -37.05 -6.63 5.21
C LEU A 141 -36.32 -5.35 5.65
N GLY A 142 -35.11 -5.09 5.15
CA GLY A 142 -34.34 -3.88 5.45
C GLY A 142 -33.46 -3.96 6.69
N TYR A 143 -33.46 -5.10 7.40
CA TYR A 143 -32.60 -5.25 8.58
C TYR A 143 -31.14 -5.54 8.18
N THR A 144 -30.23 -4.76 8.76
CA THR A 144 -28.82 -5.14 8.92
C THR A 144 -28.66 -6.17 10.05
N ILE A 145 -27.49 -6.83 10.14
CA ILE A 145 -27.17 -7.74 11.26
C ILE A 145 -27.28 -6.98 12.60
N SER A 146 -26.75 -5.76 12.66
CA SER A 146 -26.80 -4.92 13.86
C SER A 146 -28.22 -4.57 14.27
N SER A 147 -29.04 -4.09 13.33
CA SER A 147 -30.46 -3.76 13.64
C SER A 147 -31.25 -5.01 14.00
N TRP A 148 -30.96 -6.17 13.38
CA TRP A 148 -31.60 -7.43 13.77
C TRP A 148 -31.26 -7.81 15.22
N HIS A 149 -29.98 -7.82 15.59
CA HIS A 149 -29.55 -8.10 16.96
C HIS A 149 -30.16 -7.09 17.94
N VAL A 150 -30.09 -5.78 17.66
CA VAL A 150 -30.65 -4.75 18.55
C VAL A 150 -32.16 -4.89 18.73
N CYS A 151 -32.91 -5.23 17.68
CA CYS A 151 -34.37 -5.23 17.72
C CYS A 151 -34.99 -6.58 18.12
N LYS A 152 -34.32 -7.70 17.85
CA LYS A 152 -34.86 -9.05 18.10
C LYS A 152 -34.24 -9.70 19.32
N ASN A 153 -32.91 -9.67 19.43
CA ASN A 153 -32.21 -10.25 20.57
C ASN A 153 -30.86 -9.56 20.81
N PRO A 154 -30.81 -8.53 21.69
CA PRO A 154 -29.60 -7.74 21.95
C PRO A 154 -28.45 -8.54 22.58
N SER A 155 -28.72 -9.73 23.09
CA SER A 155 -27.69 -10.59 23.71
C SER A 155 -26.88 -11.40 22.70
N CYS A 156 -27.25 -11.33 21.42
CA CYS A 156 -26.58 -12.06 20.36
C CYS A 156 -25.15 -11.57 20.14
N PRO A 157 -24.15 -12.48 20.11
CA PRO A 157 -22.81 -12.12 19.68
C PRO A 157 -22.81 -11.85 18.18
N TRP A 158 -21.87 -11.02 17.72
CA TRP A 158 -21.64 -10.82 16.29
C TRP A 158 -21.26 -12.15 15.61
N PRO A 159 -21.77 -12.45 14.40
CA PRO A 159 -21.46 -13.72 13.72
C PRO A 159 -19.95 -13.87 13.47
N THR A 160 -19.42 -15.07 13.73
CA THR A 160 -18.01 -15.37 13.47
C THR A 160 -17.73 -15.35 11.97
N GLY A 161 -16.61 -14.70 11.59
CA GLY A 161 -16.18 -14.63 10.18
C GLY A 161 -16.95 -13.64 9.30
N ILE A 162 -17.88 -12.86 9.86
CA ILE A 162 -18.46 -11.69 9.18
C ILE A 162 -17.79 -10.44 9.76
N PRO A 163 -17.23 -9.53 8.94
CA PRO A 163 -16.66 -8.28 9.42
C PRO A 163 -17.70 -7.46 10.20
N ALA A 164 -17.27 -6.84 11.30
CA ALA A 164 -18.12 -5.95 12.08
C ALA A 164 -18.51 -4.70 11.26
N PRO A 165 -19.57 -3.96 11.63
CA PRO A 165 -20.00 -2.76 10.88
C PRO A 165 -18.93 -1.66 10.81
N ASN A 166 -18.02 -1.65 11.80
CA ASN A 166 -16.90 -0.72 11.89
C ASN A 166 -15.57 -1.35 11.41
N ALA A 167 -15.61 -2.54 10.80
CA ALA A 167 -14.42 -3.14 10.22
C ALA A 167 -13.86 -2.24 9.11
N PRO A 168 -12.53 -2.20 8.91
CA PRO A 168 -11.93 -1.48 7.80
C PRO A 168 -12.54 -1.93 6.47
N CYS A 169 -12.80 -0.98 5.57
CA CYS A 169 -13.45 -1.27 4.30
C CYS A 169 -12.77 -2.41 3.51
N LEU A 170 -11.43 -2.51 3.56
CA LEU A 170 -10.70 -3.57 2.86
C LEU A 170 -10.93 -4.97 3.43
N GLU A 171 -11.16 -5.09 4.75
CA GLU A 171 -11.53 -6.36 5.37
C GLU A 171 -12.93 -6.78 4.89
N VAL A 172 -13.84 -5.82 4.78
CA VAL A 172 -15.19 -6.05 4.21
C VAL A 172 -15.10 -6.49 2.74
N LEU A 173 -14.26 -5.83 1.94
CA LEU A 173 -14.04 -6.17 0.53
C LEU A 173 -13.44 -7.58 0.37
N GLU A 174 -12.43 -7.94 1.14
CA GLU A 174 -11.82 -9.27 1.13
C GLU A 174 -12.82 -10.35 1.58
N TRP A 175 -13.65 -10.04 2.57
CA TRP A 175 -14.74 -10.91 2.97
C TRP A 175 -15.76 -11.12 1.86
N PHE A 176 -16.14 -10.09 1.10
CA PHE A 176 -17.01 -10.26 -0.06
C PHE A 176 -16.38 -11.13 -1.14
N ASP A 177 -15.11 -10.86 -1.45
CA ASP A 177 -14.37 -11.59 -2.46
C ASP A 177 -14.27 -13.09 -2.12
N SER A 178 -14.11 -13.42 -0.83
CA SER A 178 -13.99 -14.79 -0.34
C SER A 178 -15.33 -15.47 -0.04
N SER A 179 -16.33 -14.77 0.47
CA SER A 179 -17.60 -15.38 0.93
C SER A 179 -18.60 -15.62 -0.20
N LEU A 180 -18.63 -14.72 -1.19
CA LEU A 180 -19.61 -14.74 -2.27
C LEU A 180 -19.11 -15.57 -3.46
N TYR A 181 -17.88 -15.33 -3.91
CA TYR A 181 -17.35 -15.91 -5.15
C TYR A 181 -16.74 -17.31 -5.01
N THR A 182 -16.57 -17.83 -3.79
CA THR A 182 -16.12 -19.22 -3.58
C THR A 182 -17.26 -20.24 -3.62
N ARG A 183 -18.52 -19.79 -3.71
CA ARG A 183 -19.71 -20.64 -3.70
C ARG A 183 -20.13 -21.04 -5.11
N ASN A 184 -20.71 -22.25 -5.24
CA ASN A 184 -21.35 -22.61 -6.50
C ASN A 184 -22.67 -21.84 -6.65
N TRP A 185 -23.04 -21.53 -7.90
CA TRP A 185 -24.29 -20.82 -8.22
C TRP A 185 -25.56 -21.51 -7.66
N ALA A 186 -25.55 -22.84 -7.63
CA ALA A 186 -26.65 -23.65 -7.11
C ALA A 186 -26.80 -23.58 -5.58
N ASP A 187 -25.70 -23.30 -4.87
CA ASP A 187 -25.67 -23.21 -3.41
C ASP A 187 -26.19 -21.84 -2.90
N LEU A 188 -26.30 -20.86 -3.80
CA LEU A 188 -26.90 -19.57 -3.49
C LEU A 188 -28.41 -19.71 -3.28
N THR A 189 -29.00 -18.84 -2.46
CA THR A 189 -30.46 -18.73 -2.37
C THR A 189 -31.03 -18.11 -3.65
N GLN A 190 -32.34 -18.25 -3.86
CA GLN A 190 -32.99 -17.61 -5.00
C GLN A 190 -32.86 -16.08 -4.95
N SER A 191 -33.03 -15.46 -3.78
CA SER A 191 -32.91 -14.00 -3.64
C SER A 191 -31.51 -13.49 -3.99
N LYS A 192 -30.45 -14.21 -3.62
CA LYS A 192 -29.07 -13.85 -4.02
C LYS A 192 -28.84 -14.00 -5.51
N ARG A 193 -29.37 -15.06 -6.13
CA ARG A 193 -29.31 -15.22 -7.60
C ARG A 193 -30.05 -14.11 -8.31
N ASP A 194 -31.26 -13.76 -7.88
CA ASP A 194 -32.04 -12.67 -8.48
C ASP A 194 -31.30 -11.33 -8.39
N ALA A 195 -30.68 -11.04 -7.24
CA ALA A 195 -29.84 -9.84 -7.07
C ALA A 195 -28.60 -9.86 -7.98
N LEU A 196 -27.90 -10.99 -8.08
CA LEU A 196 -26.76 -11.14 -8.98
C LEU A 196 -27.17 -11.03 -10.46
N GLU A 197 -28.31 -11.57 -10.84
CA GLU A 197 -28.87 -11.45 -12.19
C GLU A 197 -29.21 -9.99 -12.54
N LEU A 198 -29.74 -9.21 -11.60
CA LEU A 198 -29.92 -7.76 -11.76
C LEU A 198 -28.59 -7.02 -11.97
N LEU A 199 -27.52 -7.48 -11.32
CA LEU A 199 -26.16 -7.01 -11.56
C LEU A 199 -25.55 -7.55 -12.88
N GLY A 200 -26.28 -8.34 -13.65
CA GLY A 200 -25.86 -8.84 -14.97
C GLY A 200 -25.09 -10.15 -14.93
N TRP A 201 -25.02 -10.81 -13.77
CA TRP A 201 -24.54 -12.19 -13.70
C TRP A 201 -25.51 -13.13 -14.40
N ALA A 202 -24.95 -14.19 -14.95
CA ALA A 202 -25.70 -15.34 -15.42
C ALA A 202 -24.97 -16.59 -14.92
N HIS A 203 -25.69 -17.70 -14.79
CA HIS A 203 -25.09 -18.97 -14.36
C HIS A 203 -23.83 -19.33 -15.17
N SER A 204 -23.87 -19.15 -16.50
CA SER A 204 -22.71 -19.41 -17.38
C SER A 204 -21.52 -18.51 -17.09
N ARG A 205 -21.74 -17.23 -16.76
CA ARG A 205 -20.69 -16.26 -16.41
C ARG A 205 -20.09 -16.53 -15.04
N TRP A 206 -20.93 -16.91 -14.08
CA TRP A 206 -20.49 -17.25 -12.72
C TRP A 206 -19.47 -18.39 -12.73
N MET A 207 -19.74 -19.44 -13.51
CA MET A 207 -18.86 -20.61 -13.61
C MET A 207 -17.46 -20.29 -14.17
N VAL A 208 -17.34 -19.24 -14.98
CA VAL A 208 -16.07 -18.79 -15.57
C VAL A 208 -15.58 -17.48 -14.96
N MET A 209 -16.19 -17.02 -13.86
CA MET A 209 -15.85 -15.75 -13.18
C MET A 209 -15.74 -14.55 -14.15
N ASP A 210 -16.61 -14.50 -15.16
CA ASP A 210 -16.70 -13.38 -16.11
C ASP A 210 -17.54 -12.26 -15.51
N TYR A 211 -16.87 -11.35 -14.79
CA TYR A 211 -17.52 -10.24 -14.11
C TYR A 211 -18.34 -9.37 -15.09
N PRO A 212 -19.62 -9.09 -14.78
CA PRO A 212 -20.44 -8.26 -15.64
C PRO A 212 -20.03 -6.78 -15.59
N LEU A 213 -20.39 -6.03 -16.63
CA LEU A 213 -20.02 -4.61 -16.79
C LEU A 213 -20.45 -3.70 -15.62
N SER A 214 -21.48 -4.08 -14.86
CA SER A 214 -21.90 -3.35 -13.66
C SER A 214 -20.76 -3.17 -12.66
N TYR A 215 -19.87 -4.16 -12.50
CA TYR A 215 -18.72 -4.09 -11.58
C TYR A 215 -17.60 -3.14 -12.05
N ALA A 216 -17.69 -2.66 -13.29
CA ALA A 216 -16.84 -1.59 -13.78
C ALA A 216 -17.47 -0.20 -13.61
N GLN A 217 -18.75 -0.11 -13.24
CA GLN A 217 -19.46 1.15 -13.05
C GLN A 217 -19.27 1.69 -11.64
N LEU A 218 -19.23 3.02 -11.49
CA LEU A 218 -19.30 3.65 -10.18
C LEU A 218 -20.68 3.43 -9.56
N TRP A 219 -20.76 3.53 -8.23
CA TRP A 219 -22.03 3.28 -7.53
C TRP A 219 -23.17 4.15 -8.08
N TYR A 220 -22.90 5.44 -8.33
CA TYR A 220 -23.90 6.38 -8.84
C TYR A 220 -24.28 6.14 -10.31
N GLU A 221 -23.51 5.35 -11.06
CA GLU A 221 -23.77 4.98 -12.46
C GLU A 221 -24.64 3.73 -12.56
N LEU A 222 -24.73 2.94 -11.48
CA LEU A 222 -25.65 1.83 -11.37
C LEU A 222 -27.10 2.30 -11.45
N GLN A 223 -27.95 1.51 -12.10
CA GLN A 223 -29.39 1.73 -12.04
C GLN A 223 -29.90 1.58 -10.59
N PRO A 224 -30.97 2.28 -10.17
CA PRO A 224 -31.49 2.17 -8.81
C PRO A 224 -31.74 0.73 -8.34
N ARG A 225 -32.29 -0.12 -9.22
CA ARG A 225 -32.49 -1.55 -8.93
C ARG A 225 -31.18 -2.34 -8.77
N GLN A 226 -30.12 -1.93 -9.45
CA GLN A 226 -28.79 -2.53 -9.29
C GLN A 226 -28.15 -2.09 -7.97
N GLN A 227 -28.32 -0.84 -7.56
CA GLN A 227 -27.89 -0.36 -6.25
C GLN A 227 -28.61 -1.12 -5.13
N GLU A 228 -29.93 -1.30 -5.24
CA GLU A 228 -30.71 -2.12 -4.30
C GLU A 228 -30.23 -3.58 -4.26
N ALA A 229 -29.97 -4.18 -5.43
CA ALA A 229 -29.42 -5.54 -5.50
C ALA A 229 -28.01 -5.65 -4.89
N ALA A 230 -27.13 -4.69 -5.14
CA ALA A 230 -25.80 -4.63 -4.54
C ALA A 230 -25.89 -4.45 -3.02
N ALA A 231 -26.75 -3.55 -2.54
CA ALA A 231 -27.01 -3.33 -1.12
C ALA A 231 -27.57 -4.59 -0.44
N PHE A 232 -28.48 -5.32 -1.10
CA PHE A 232 -29.01 -6.60 -0.62
C PHE A 232 -27.91 -7.67 -0.46
N LEU A 233 -26.98 -7.75 -1.41
CA LEU A 233 -25.81 -8.63 -1.29
C LEU A 233 -24.89 -8.19 -0.13
N GLY A 234 -24.93 -6.90 0.23
CA GLY A 234 -24.27 -6.30 1.38
C GLY A 234 -23.23 -5.23 1.00
N TYR A 235 -23.12 -4.89 -0.29
CA TYR A 235 -22.21 -3.84 -0.73
C TYR A 235 -22.68 -2.48 -0.21
N THR A 236 -21.75 -1.72 0.36
CA THR A 236 -21.90 -0.28 0.55
C THR A 236 -21.28 0.46 -0.63
N VAL A 237 -21.53 1.77 -0.72
CA VAL A 237 -20.89 2.65 -1.72
C VAL A 237 -19.36 2.51 -1.65
N GLU A 238 -18.81 2.54 -0.43
CA GLU A 238 -17.37 2.47 -0.19
C GLU A 238 -16.79 1.13 -0.63
N VAL A 239 -17.44 0.01 -0.32
CA VAL A 239 -16.97 -1.33 -0.70
C VAL A 239 -17.08 -1.52 -2.22
N TRP A 240 -18.16 -1.04 -2.83
CA TRP A 240 -18.37 -1.11 -4.28
C TRP A 240 -17.29 -0.33 -5.04
N GLU A 241 -16.97 0.88 -4.58
CA GLU A 241 -15.87 1.71 -5.10
C GLU A 241 -14.49 1.24 -4.58
N ARG A 242 -14.36 -0.04 -4.23
CA ARG A 242 -13.11 -0.70 -3.81
C ARG A 242 -12.35 0.04 -2.71
N CYS A 243 -13.08 0.67 -1.81
CA CYS A 243 -12.55 1.43 -0.68
C CYS A 243 -11.68 2.62 -1.07
N GLU A 244 -11.91 3.22 -2.24
CA GLU A 244 -11.09 4.32 -2.76
C GLU A 244 -10.92 5.47 -1.75
N ARG A 245 -12.03 5.83 -1.07
CA ARG A 245 -12.07 6.91 -0.05
C ARG A 245 -11.77 6.44 1.37
N ALA A 246 -11.89 5.14 1.63
CA ALA A 246 -11.85 4.58 2.99
C ALA A 246 -10.50 3.96 3.35
N ALA A 247 -9.66 3.64 2.35
CA ALA A 247 -8.35 3.02 2.57
C ALA A 247 -7.25 3.73 1.76
N PRO A 248 -6.04 3.87 2.33
CA PRO A 248 -4.89 4.44 1.61
C PRO A 248 -4.61 3.66 0.32
N CYS A 249 -4.27 4.39 -0.75
CA CYS A 249 -3.98 3.80 -2.07
C CYS A 249 -2.95 2.66 -1.98
N ILE A 250 -1.86 2.86 -1.23
CA ILE A 250 -0.79 1.86 -1.10
C ILE A 250 -1.28 0.55 -0.49
N THR A 251 -2.16 0.60 0.51
CA THR A 251 -2.74 -0.61 1.11
C THR A 251 -3.61 -1.35 0.11
N ARG A 252 -4.38 -0.61 -0.72
CA ARG A 252 -5.18 -1.19 -1.81
C ARG A 252 -4.32 -1.83 -2.89
N LEU A 253 -3.25 -1.15 -3.30
CA LEU A 253 -2.29 -1.67 -4.27
C LEU A 253 -1.60 -2.95 -3.76
N GLU A 254 -1.17 -2.97 -2.49
CA GLU A 254 -0.55 -4.14 -1.87
C GLU A 254 -1.50 -5.35 -1.85
N LEU A 255 -2.78 -5.14 -1.52
CA LEU A 255 -3.81 -6.19 -1.55
C LEU A 255 -4.02 -6.73 -2.97
N LEU A 256 -4.11 -5.84 -3.97
CA LEU A 256 -4.25 -6.23 -5.38
C LEU A 256 -3.04 -7.03 -5.86
N GLU A 257 -1.83 -6.55 -5.62
CA GLU A 257 -0.62 -7.26 -6.02
C GLU A 257 -0.51 -8.63 -5.35
N ASN A 258 -0.89 -8.76 -4.08
CA ASN A 258 -0.86 -10.05 -3.39
C ASN A 258 -1.90 -11.02 -3.95
N LYS A 259 -3.11 -10.53 -4.29
CA LYS A 259 -4.13 -11.31 -5.00
C LYS A 259 -3.63 -11.78 -6.37
N TRP A 260 -2.84 -10.96 -7.06
CA TRP A 260 -2.37 -11.24 -8.42
C TRP A 260 -1.16 -12.16 -8.44
N LYS A 261 -0.26 -12.05 -7.45
CA LYS A 261 0.92 -12.93 -7.31
C LYS A 261 0.56 -14.40 -7.19
N THR A 262 -0.60 -14.74 -6.63
CA THR A 262 -1.04 -16.12 -6.44
C THR A 262 -1.74 -16.71 -7.66
N LEU A 263 -2.08 -15.90 -8.66
CA LEU A 263 -2.89 -16.31 -9.80
C LEU A 263 -2.00 -16.57 -11.03
N GLY A 264 -1.88 -17.84 -11.43
CA GLY A 264 -1.19 -18.21 -12.66
C GLY A 264 -1.99 -17.81 -13.89
N TRP A 265 -1.34 -17.31 -14.95
CA TRP A 265 -2.03 -16.90 -16.19
C TRP A 265 -2.96 -18.00 -16.75
N ARG A 266 -2.52 -19.27 -16.73
CA ARG A 266 -3.30 -20.42 -17.21
C ARG A 266 -4.44 -20.83 -16.29
N GLU A 267 -4.40 -20.42 -15.03
CA GLU A 267 -5.46 -20.67 -14.04
C GLU A 267 -6.57 -19.62 -14.17
N MET A 268 -6.28 -18.48 -14.79
CA MET A 268 -7.26 -17.47 -15.13
C MET A 268 -8.23 -17.98 -16.20
N GLN A 269 -9.48 -17.58 -16.05
CA GLN A 269 -10.53 -17.87 -17.02
C GLN A 269 -10.33 -17.04 -18.29
N GLN A 270 -10.71 -17.62 -19.45
CA GLN A 270 -10.46 -16.99 -20.76
C GLN A 270 -11.01 -15.56 -20.89
N PRO A 271 -12.24 -15.25 -20.43
CA PRO A 271 -12.76 -13.88 -20.50
C PRO A 271 -11.90 -12.87 -19.74
N PHE A 272 -11.36 -13.26 -18.58
CA PHE A 272 -10.46 -12.42 -17.81
C PHE A 272 -9.12 -12.22 -18.50
N GLN A 273 -8.56 -13.28 -19.11
CA GLN A 273 -7.34 -13.17 -19.92
C GLN A 273 -7.54 -12.21 -21.11
N ASP A 274 -8.70 -12.23 -21.76
CA ASP A 274 -9.01 -11.36 -22.89
C ASP A 274 -9.02 -9.88 -22.46
N ARG A 275 -9.57 -9.58 -21.28
CA ARG A 275 -9.50 -8.23 -20.67
C ARG A 275 -8.07 -7.81 -20.33
N LEU A 276 -7.26 -8.70 -19.78
CA LEU A 276 -5.85 -8.42 -19.52
C LEU A 276 -5.06 -8.19 -20.82
N ARG A 277 -5.41 -8.88 -21.91
CA ARG A 277 -4.83 -8.63 -23.24
C ARG A 277 -5.19 -7.26 -23.79
N GLU A 278 -6.40 -6.76 -23.52
CA GLU A 278 -6.79 -5.37 -23.85
C GLU A 278 -5.87 -4.37 -23.14
N LEU A 279 -5.42 -4.67 -21.90
CA LEU A 279 -4.43 -3.88 -21.17
C LEU A 279 -2.98 -4.15 -21.62
N GLY A 280 -2.78 -5.02 -22.60
CA GLY A 280 -1.45 -5.37 -23.13
C GLY A 280 -0.67 -6.41 -22.32
N TYR A 281 -1.34 -7.16 -21.44
CA TYR A 281 -0.74 -8.36 -20.85
C TYR A 281 -0.81 -9.55 -21.81
N ASP A 282 0.22 -10.38 -21.76
CA ASP A 282 0.21 -11.71 -22.35
C ASP A 282 0.77 -12.73 -21.35
N GLU A 283 0.67 -14.02 -21.66
CA GLU A 283 1.13 -15.10 -20.76
C GLU A 283 2.60 -14.92 -20.38
N LYS A 284 3.44 -14.51 -21.32
CA LYS A 284 4.88 -14.37 -21.12
C LYS A 284 5.14 -13.20 -20.17
N ARG A 285 4.50 -12.06 -20.38
CA ARG A 285 4.64 -10.86 -19.56
C ARG A 285 4.14 -11.07 -18.15
N TRP A 286 2.94 -11.63 -18.00
CA TRP A 286 2.39 -11.98 -16.71
C TRP A 286 3.34 -12.88 -15.92
N THR A 287 3.80 -13.97 -16.54
CA THR A 287 4.70 -14.95 -15.89
C THR A 287 6.07 -14.35 -15.57
N ASN A 288 6.58 -13.47 -16.45
CA ASN A 288 7.84 -12.78 -16.22
C ASN A 288 7.71 -11.63 -15.22
N GLY A 289 6.49 -11.20 -14.88
CA GLY A 289 6.22 -9.96 -14.18
C GLY A 289 6.61 -8.71 -14.98
N ASP A 290 6.72 -8.82 -16.30
CA ASP A 290 6.77 -7.66 -17.17
C ASP A 290 5.36 -7.04 -17.07
N GLY A 291 5.24 -5.80 -16.60
CA GLY A 291 3.94 -5.14 -16.42
C GLY A 291 3.13 -5.01 -17.73
N ALA A 292 1.97 -4.35 -17.64
CA ALA A 292 1.20 -3.99 -18.83
C ALA A 292 2.07 -3.20 -19.83
N THR A 293 1.85 -3.33 -21.15
CA THR A 293 2.52 -2.40 -22.09
C THR A 293 2.01 -0.99 -21.98
N LEU A 294 0.75 -0.84 -21.55
CA LEU A 294 0.18 0.47 -21.35
C LEU A 294 0.97 1.16 -20.23
N THR A 295 1.68 2.20 -20.63
CA THR A 295 2.32 3.18 -19.74
C THR A 295 1.47 4.45 -19.63
N GLU A 296 0.27 4.43 -20.22
CA GLU A 296 -0.67 5.54 -20.21
C GLU A 296 -1.27 5.71 -18.81
N ALA A 297 -1.43 6.98 -18.41
CA ALA A 297 -2.09 7.30 -17.16
C ALA A 297 -3.57 6.90 -17.23
N TYR A 298 -4.19 6.65 -16.08
CA TYR A 298 -5.59 6.20 -16.03
C TYR A 298 -6.56 7.09 -16.82
N ILE A 299 -6.30 8.41 -16.83
CA ILE A 299 -7.13 9.41 -17.52
C ILE A 299 -7.03 9.33 -19.05
N ASP A 300 -5.97 8.73 -19.57
CA ASP A 300 -5.71 8.61 -21.01
C ASP A 300 -6.25 7.30 -21.59
N LEU A 301 -6.68 6.37 -20.73
CA LEU A 301 -7.29 5.10 -21.11
C LEU A 301 -8.61 5.29 -21.85
N SER A 302 -8.87 4.44 -22.84
CA SER A 302 -10.19 4.33 -23.47
C SER A 302 -11.23 3.74 -22.51
N ASP A 303 -12.53 3.95 -22.78
CA ASP A 303 -13.62 3.37 -21.97
C ASP A 303 -13.50 1.85 -21.80
N ALA A 304 -13.06 1.14 -22.86
CA ALA A 304 -12.87 -0.30 -22.81
C ALA A 304 -11.71 -0.70 -21.89
N GLU A 305 -10.61 0.04 -21.93
CA GLU A 305 -9.47 -0.16 -21.04
C GLU A 305 -9.84 0.18 -19.60
N ILE A 306 -10.55 1.28 -19.35
CA ILE A 306 -11.06 1.65 -18.01
C ILE A 306 -11.93 0.53 -17.43
N ILE A 307 -12.82 -0.04 -18.23
CA ILE A 307 -13.63 -1.20 -17.84
C ILE A 307 -12.72 -2.37 -17.45
N SER A 308 -11.75 -2.71 -18.30
CA SER A 308 -10.81 -3.82 -18.05
C SER A 308 -9.97 -3.59 -16.80
N VAL A 309 -9.46 -2.38 -16.57
CA VAL A 309 -8.72 -1.97 -15.37
C VAL A 309 -9.58 -2.11 -14.10
N ARG A 310 -10.83 -1.67 -14.16
CA ARG A 310 -11.76 -1.78 -13.02
C ARG A 310 -12.19 -3.20 -12.72
N LEU A 311 -12.43 -4.02 -13.74
CA LEU A 311 -12.73 -5.44 -13.55
C LEU A 311 -11.51 -6.20 -13.01
N ALA A 312 -10.30 -5.82 -13.43
CA ALA A 312 -9.04 -6.35 -12.92
C ALA A 312 -8.85 -6.10 -11.41
N GLY A 313 -9.34 -4.98 -10.88
CA GLY A 313 -9.12 -4.67 -9.48
C GLY A 313 -8.76 -3.23 -9.20
N TYR A 314 -8.22 -2.58 -10.20
CA TYR A 314 -7.63 -1.27 -10.07
C TYR A 314 -8.70 -0.19 -10.11
N VAL A 315 -8.38 0.92 -9.45
CA VAL A 315 -9.06 2.20 -9.63
C VAL A 315 -8.01 3.21 -10.11
N SER A 316 -8.40 4.46 -10.33
CA SER A 316 -7.51 5.48 -10.91
C SER A 316 -6.16 5.55 -10.20
N ASP A 317 -6.15 5.66 -8.88
CA ASP A 317 -4.90 5.88 -8.15
C ASP A 317 -4.02 4.62 -8.05
N THR A 318 -4.59 3.42 -7.94
CA THR A 318 -3.82 2.18 -7.89
C THR A 318 -3.28 1.78 -9.25
N TRP A 319 -3.97 2.12 -10.34
CA TRP A 319 -3.46 1.93 -11.71
C TRP A 319 -2.19 2.74 -11.94
N ASP A 320 -2.20 4.01 -11.55
CA ASP A 320 -1.04 4.92 -11.68
C ASP A 320 0.07 4.64 -10.65
N GLY A 321 0.00 3.52 -9.90
CA GLY A 321 1.00 3.14 -8.91
C GLY A 321 1.03 4.04 -7.68
N CYS A 322 -0.13 4.57 -7.28
CA CYS A 322 -0.32 5.47 -6.15
C CYS A 322 0.60 6.69 -6.19
N PRO A 323 0.47 7.57 -7.22
CA PRO A 323 1.37 8.70 -7.42
C PRO A 323 1.30 9.72 -6.26
N ASN A 324 0.13 9.82 -5.61
CA ASN A 324 -0.13 10.72 -4.49
C ASN A 324 0.17 10.11 -3.11
N ALA A 325 0.69 8.89 -3.05
CA ALA A 325 1.08 8.29 -1.77
C ALA A 325 2.16 9.14 -1.10
N GLN A 326 2.03 9.33 0.22
CA GLN A 326 3.10 9.94 1.00
C GLN A 326 4.38 9.13 0.80
N CYS A 327 5.51 9.82 0.71
CA CYS A 327 6.76 9.15 0.39
C CYS A 327 7.07 8.03 1.40
N GLU A 328 6.87 8.29 2.70
CA GLU A 328 7.12 7.33 3.77
C GLU A 328 6.29 6.05 3.64
N ASP A 329 5.02 6.18 3.26
CA ASP A 329 4.13 5.04 3.02
C ASP A 329 4.61 4.19 1.85
N ARG A 330 4.98 4.86 0.74
CA ARG A 330 5.49 4.19 -0.46
C ARG A 330 6.83 3.50 -0.19
N PHE A 331 7.73 4.15 0.52
CA PHE A 331 9.01 3.57 0.93
C PHE A 331 8.81 2.35 1.85
N SER A 332 7.92 2.46 2.83
CA SER A 332 7.57 1.36 3.73
C SER A 332 6.96 0.18 2.98
N TYR A 333 6.09 0.45 2.00
CA TYR A 333 5.52 -0.58 1.12
C TYR A 333 6.59 -1.26 0.27
N LEU A 334 7.49 -0.53 -0.39
CA LEU A 334 8.58 -1.11 -1.17
C LEU A 334 9.49 -1.98 -0.30
N LYS A 335 9.80 -1.52 0.91
CA LYS A 335 10.54 -2.31 1.89
C LYS A 335 9.81 -3.62 2.18
N ARG A 336 8.52 -3.59 2.54
CA ARG A 336 7.73 -4.83 2.79
C ARG A 336 7.66 -5.73 1.56
N LYS A 337 7.41 -5.17 0.37
CA LYS A 337 7.27 -5.89 -0.91
C LYS A 337 8.47 -6.79 -1.22
N TYR A 338 9.68 -6.33 -0.91
CA TYR A 338 10.91 -7.06 -1.22
C TYR A 338 11.59 -7.68 0.01
N THR A 339 11.18 -7.35 1.23
CA THR A 339 11.73 -7.97 2.46
C THR A 339 11.36 -9.45 2.51
N GLY A 340 12.35 -10.32 2.72
CA GLY A 340 12.16 -11.76 2.83
C GLY A 340 11.87 -12.48 1.51
N VAL A 341 11.81 -11.76 0.38
CA VAL A 341 11.68 -12.37 -0.94
C VAL A 341 13.05 -12.90 -1.37
N ALA A 342 13.16 -14.23 -1.56
CA ALA A 342 14.38 -14.82 -2.10
C ALA A 342 14.63 -14.33 -3.54
N TRP A 343 15.90 -14.25 -3.97
CA TRP A 343 16.24 -13.83 -5.34
C TRP A 343 15.51 -14.64 -6.42
N LEU A 344 15.39 -15.96 -6.23
CA LEU A 344 14.64 -16.84 -7.12
C LEU A 344 13.11 -16.66 -7.04
N GLY A 345 12.60 -16.07 -5.95
CA GLY A 345 11.19 -15.72 -5.77
C GLY A 345 10.78 -14.43 -6.47
N LEU A 346 11.74 -13.59 -6.90
CA LEU A 346 11.46 -12.45 -7.76
C LEU A 346 10.99 -12.93 -9.14
N THR A 347 10.20 -12.10 -9.83
CA THR A 347 9.87 -12.38 -11.23
C THR A 347 11.10 -12.18 -12.13
N VAL A 348 11.07 -12.69 -13.37
CA VAL A 348 12.20 -12.55 -14.31
C VAL A 348 12.50 -11.08 -14.60
N ALA A 349 11.46 -10.27 -14.79
CA ALA A 349 11.56 -8.83 -15.00
C ALA A 349 12.14 -8.12 -13.79
N GLN A 350 11.66 -8.43 -12.59
CA GLN A 350 12.19 -7.86 -11.34
C GLN A 350 13.66 -8.19 -11.15
N ARG A 351 14.10 -9.43 -11.38
CA ARG A 351 15.52 -9.78 -11.31
C ARG A 351 16.36 -8.98 -12.30
N ARG A 352 15.90 -8.82 -13.55
CA ARG A 352 16.62 -8.04 -14.57
C ARG A 352 16.72 -6.56 -14.18
N ALA A 353 15.64 -5.98 -13.69
CA ALA A 353 15.62 -4.61 -13.18
C ALA A 353 16.61 -4.43 -12.03
N TRP A 354 16.60 -5.36 -11.07
CA TRP A 354 17.56 -5.38 -9.95
C TRP A 354 19.01 -5.59 -10.41
N GLN A 355 19.25 -6.43 -11.43
CA GLN A 355 20.58 -6.62 -12.01
C GLN A 355 21.13 -5.35 -12.68
N LEU A 356 20.28 -4.58 -13.35
CA LEU A 356 20.66 -3.27 -13.92
C LEU A 356 20.96 -2.22 -12.83
N LEU A 357 20.43 -2.44 -11.63
CA LEU A 357 20.78 -1.72 -10.40
C LEU A 357 21.93 -2.41 -9.64
N ASP A 358 22.82 -3.14 -10.34
CA ASP A 358 24.00 -3.80 -9.78
C ASP A 358 23.73 -4.87 -8.70
N HIS A 359 22.50 -5.35 -8.55
CA HIS A 359 22.22 -6.47 -7.65
C HIS A 359 22.59 -7.80 -8.29
N SER A 360 23.24 -8.64 -7.51
CA SER A 360 23.41 -10.07 -7.79
C SER A 360 22.68 -10.90 -6.74
N GLU A 361 22.49 -12.18 -7.01
CA GLU A 361 21.95 -13.13 -6.04
C GLU A 361 22.74 -13.12 -4.71
N GLN A 362 24.07 -13.01 -4.79
CA GLN A 362 24.96 -12.97 -3.63
C GLN A 362 24.81 -11.68 -2.83
N LEU A 363 24.58 -10.55 -3.49
CA LEU A 363 24.36 -9.27 -2.81
C LEU A 363 22.95 -9.18 -2.21
N TRP A 364 21.96 -9.78 -2.88
CA TRP A 364 20.57 -9.79 -2.42
C TRP A 364 20.43 -10.48 -1.06
N SER A 365 21.15 -11.58 -0.83
CA SER A 365 21.15 -12.27 0.47
C SER A 365 21.83 -11.46 1.58
N GLY A 366 22.74 -10.54 1.23
CA GLY A 366 23.39 -9.62 2.16
C GLY A 366 22.58 -8.36 2.50
N GLY A 367 21.40 -8.18 1.87
CA GLY A 367 20.53 -7.02 2.03
C GLY A 367 20.51 -6.09 0.81
N MET A 368 19.37 -5.43 0.60
CA MET A 368 19.10 -4.60 -0.60
C MET A 368 19.94 -3.31 -0.72
N MET A 369 20.79 -2.96 0.24
CA MET A 369 21.48 -1.66 0.25
C MET A 369 22.98 -1.72 -0.11
N ASN A 370 23.51 -2.91 -0.42
CA ASN A 370 24.96 -3.11 -0.58
C ASN A 370 25.49 -2.88 -2.01
N THR A 371 24.67 -2.33 -2.91
CA THR A 371 25.05 -2.07 -4.30
C THR A 371 25.52 -0.65 -4.52
N ILE A 372 26.33 -0.43 -5.57
CA ILE A 372 26.82 0.90 -5.95
C ILE A 372 25.64 1.79 -6.34
N SER A 373 24.69 1.26 -7.13
CA SER A 373 23.48 1.99 -7.53
C SER A 373 22.70 2.57 -6.34
N MET A 374 22.55 1.83 -5.24
CA MET A 374 21.85 2.27 -4.03
C MET A 374 22.60 3.36 -3.24
N GLN A 375 23.87 3.62 -3.58
CA GLN A 375 24.64 4.74 -3.05
C GLN A 375 24.55 5.99 -3.94
N LEU A 376 24.00 5.85 -5.15
CA LEU A 376 23.78 6.96 -6.08
C LEU A 376 22.48 7.69 -5.74
N THR A 377 22.50 9.02 -5.89
CA THR A 377 21.29 9.83 -5.94
C THR A 377 20.45 9.48 -7.16
N TRP A 378 19.16 9.80 -7.12
CA TRP A 378 18.27 9.57 -8.25
C TRP A 378 18.79 10.21 -9.54
N ASP A 379 19.38 11.40 -9.45
CA ASP A 379 19.89 12.14 -10.60
C ASP A 379 21.26 11.60 -11.10
N GLU A 380 21.97 10.81 -10.29
CA GLU A 380 23.22 10.12 -10.65
C GLU A 380 22.96 8.76 -11.32
N LEU A 381 21.77 8.18 -11.17
CA LEU A 381 21.37 6.98 -11.90
C LEU A 381 21.32 7.24 -13.41
N SER A 382 21.78 6.27 -14.20
CA SER A 382 21.59 6.30 -15.64
C SER A 382 20.09 6.36 -16.00
N LEU A 383 19.75 6.83 -17.20
CA LEU A 383 18.35 6.86 -17.65
C LEU A 383 17.71 5.46 -17.61
N GLU A 384 18.48 4.44 -17.96
CA GLU A 384 18.04 3.04 -17.89
C GLU A 384 17.83 2.59 -16.44
N GLN A 385 18.76 2.88 -15.54
CA GLN A 385 18.64 2.55 -14.12
C GLN A 385 17.43 3.22 -13.47
N ARG A 386 17.16 4.50 -13.79
CA ARG A 386 15.94 5.19 -13.32
C ARG A 386 14.69 4.50 -13.80
N ALA A 387 14.61 4.14 -15.07
CA ALA A 387 13.45 3.42 -15.61
C ALA A 387 13.25 2.06 -14.90
N GLN A 388 14.34 1.34 -14.57
CA GLN A 388 14.25 0.09 -13.80
C GLN A 388 13.84 0.33 -12.34
N ALA A 389 14.33 1.40 -11.70
CA ALA A 389 13.92 1.78 -10.36
C ALA A 389 12.42 2.15 -10.33
N GLU A 390 11.94 2.91 -11.31
CA GLU A 390 10.52 3.24 -11.50
C GLU A 390 9.67 1.99 -11.71
N PHE A 391 10.13 1.05 -12.55
CA PHE A 391 9.48 -0.25 -12.75
C PHE A 391 9.37 -1.07 -11.45
N LEU A 392 10.38 -1.00 -10.58
CA LEU A 392 10.35 -1.62 -9.25
C LEU A 392 9.48 -0.85 -8.24
N GLY A 393 8.91 0.29 -8.65
CA GLY A 393 8.00 1.13 -7.87
C GLY A 393 8.69 2.27 -7.11
N PHE A 394 10.00 2.45 -7.25
CA PHE A 394 10.69 3.60 -6.67
C PHE A 394 10.35 4.90 -7.42
N SER A 395 10.18 5.98 -6.67
CA SER A 395 10.25 7.35 -7.16
C SER A 395 11.54 8.01 -6.67
N LYS A 396 11.86 9.20 -7.19
CA LYS A 396 12.97 10.04 -6.70
C LYS A 396 12.98 10.15 -5.17
N GLY A 397 11.82 10.43 -4.57
CA GLY A 397 11.69 10.55 -3.13
C GLY A 397 12.01 9.24 -2.41
N THR A 398 11.39 8.12 -2.83
CA THR A 398 11.58 6.83 -2.12
C THR A 398 12.96 6.24 -2.34
N TRP A 399 13.62 6.51 -3.47
CA TRP A 399 14.99 6.07 -3.72
C TRP A 399 15.96 6.63 -2.69
N GLN A 400 15.75 7.88 -2.28
CA GLN A 400 16.57 8.59 -1.31
C GLN A 400 16.00 8.49 0.12
N GLY A 401 15.16 7.48 0.39
CA GLY A 401 14.56 7.26 1.72
C GLY A 401 13.67 8.43 2.18
N CYS A 402 13.02 9.12 1.24
CA CYS A 402 12.15 10.27 1.48
C CYS A 402 12.83 11.53 2.03
N ASN A 403 14.16 11.57 1.99
CA ASN A 403 14.91 12.77 2.30
C ASN A 403 14.95 13.70 1.07
N THR A 404 13.95 14.58 0.95
CA THR A 404 13.89 15.56 -0.15
C THR A 404 14.98 16.63 -0.09
N ALA A 405 15.65 16.78 1.06
CA ALA A 405 16.78 17.69 1.24
C ALA A 405 18.10 17.09 0.73
N TRP A 406 18.11 15.83 0.30
CA TRP A 406 19.31 15.17 -0.21
C TRP A 406 19.73 15.77 -1.56
N GLY A 407 20.71 16.69 -1.53
CA GLY A 407 21.30 17.32 -2.72
C GLY A 407 20.66 18.64 -3.17
N GLN A 408 19.61 19.13 -2.50
CA GLN A 408 19.19 20.52 -2.70
C GLN A 408 20.21 21.44 -2.04
N ASN A 409 21.09 22.02 -2.86
CA ASN A 409 21.87 23.18 -2.46
C ASN A 409 20.91 24.21 -1.88
N THR A 410 20.88 24.36 -0.56
CA THR A 410 20.22 25.45 0.17
C THR A 410 20.89 26.81 -0.09
N GLY A 411 21.45 27.00 -1.28
CA GLY A 411 21.99 28.25 -1.80
C GLY A 411 20.92 29.21 -2.33
N GLY A 412 19.69 29.12 -1.84
CA GLY A 412 18.60 30.04 -2.19
C GLY A 412 18.50 31.17 -1.17
N ASN A 413 19.13 32.31 -1.46
CA ASN A 413 19.02 33.61 -0.76
C ASN A 413 19.70 33.76 0.61
N ALA A 414 20.78 33.03 0.88
CA ALA A 414 21.83 33.62 1.70
C ALA A 414 22.56 34.64 0.82
N THR A 415 22.09 35.89 0.86
CA THR A 415 22.81 37.04 0.31
C THR A 415 24.28 36.94 0.69
N GLN A 416 25.15 36.83 -0.32
CA GLN A 416 26.55 37.25 -0.34
C GLN A 416 27.09 37.66 1.02
N ASN A 417 27.48 36.67 1.82
CA ASN A 417 28.56 36.84 2.76
C ASN A 417 29.51 35.68 2.47
N ASP A 418 30.51 35.96 1.63
CA ASP A 418 31.71 35.16 1.34
C ASP A 418 32.59 34.96 2.60
N GLY A 419 31.96 34.72 3.74
CA GLY A 419 32.61 34.62 5.03
C GLY A 419 32.50 33.20 5.55
N ILE A 420 33.53 32.41 5.25
CA ILE A 420 33.90 31.21 6.00
C ILE A 420 33.10 29.97 5.59
N ILE A 421 33.52 29.35 4.48
CA ILE A 421 33.52 27.88 4.37
C ILE A 421 34.10 27.40 5.70
N SER A 422 33.31 26.67 6.50
CA SER A 422 33.77 26.11 7.77
C SER A 422 35.09 25.37 7.50
N THR A 423 36.20 25.99 7.92
CA THR A 423 37.57 25.52 7.71
C THR A 423 37.87 24.36 8.65
N SER A 424 36.91 23.46 8.86
CA SER A 424 37.11 22.22 9.57
C SER A 424 38.20 21.46 8.83
N ILE A 425 39.41 21.54 9.38
CA ILE A 425 40.63 20.96 8.83
C ILE A 425 40.42 19.44 8.63
N GLU A 426 39.55 18.82 9.41
CA GLU A 426 39.35 17.36 9.48
C GLU A 426 38.23 16.81 8.57
N ARG A 427 37.64 17.62 7.68
CA ARG A 427 36.57 17.14 6.79
C ARG A 427 37.08 16.21 5.69
N THR A 428 36.22 15.31 5.21
CA THR A 428 36.43 14.61 3.93
C THR A 428 36.24 15.60 2.76
N VAL A 429 36.89 15.33 1.63
CA VAL A 429 36.73 16.14 0.41
C VAL A 429 36.17 15.26 -0.70
N ARG A 430 35.09 15.68 -1.35
CA ARG A 430 34.62 15.09 -2.60
C ARG A 430 35.20 15.91 -3.75
N ALA A 431 35.86 15.26 -4.68
CA ALA A 431 36.47 15.91 -5.83
C ALA A 431 35.98 15.27 -7.12
N ARG A 432 35.91 16.08 -8.18
CA ARG A 432 35.65 15.65 -9.55
C ARG A 432 36.86 15.99 -10.39
N MET A 433 37.43 14.99 -11.03
CA MET A 433 38.48 15.15 -12.04
C MET A 433 37.91 14.88 -13.43
N VAL A 434 37.96 15.89 -14.30
CA VAL A 434 37.50 15.81 -15.70
C VAL A 434 38.73 15.67 -16.60
N ILE A 435 38.92 14.50 -17.17
CA ILE A 435 40.03 14.21 -18.09
C ILE A 435 39.50 14.37 -19.52
N ARG A 436 40.05 15.35 -20.25
CA ARG A 436 39.63 15.68 -21.62
C ARG A 436 40.21 14.72 -22.67
N ARG A 437 40.06 13.42 -22.43
CA ARG A 437 40.47 12.34 -23.36
C ARG A 437 39.31 11.35 -23.53
N PRO A 438 39.17 10.75 -24.72
CA PRO A 438 38.20 9.69 -24.93
C PRO A 438 38.60 8.44 -24.14
N PHE A 439 37.62 7.73 -23.59
CA PHE A 439 37.84 6.48 -22.84
C PHE A 439 38.61 5.42 -23.63
N ALA A 440 38.51 5.43 -24.96
CA ALA A 440 39.25 4.54 -25.85
C ALA A 440 40.79 4.65 -25.73
N GLU A 441 41.32 5.81 -25.32
CA GLU A 441 42.77 5.99 -25.07
C GLU A 441 43.23 5.38 -23.73
N VAL A 442 42.29 5.14 -22.81
CA VAL A 442 42.49 4.46 -21.52
C VAL A 442 42.41 2.96 -21.70
N SER A 443 41.35 2.49 -22.34
CA SER A 443 41.12 1.07 -22.57
C SER A 443 42.00 0.49 -23.68
N GLY A 444 42.80 1.32 -24.35
CA GLY A 444 43.86 0.91 -25.27
C GLY A 444 43.38 -0.05 -26.36
N ASN A 445 42.31 0.24 -27.10
CA ASN A 445 41.83 -0.60 -28.21
C ASN A 445 41.85 -2.12 -27.90
N VAL A 446 41.41 -2.52 -26.70
CA VAL A 446 41.38 -3.92 -26.26
C VAL A 446 40.18 -4.63 -26.89
N TYR A 447 40.24 -4.85 -28.20
CA TYR A 447 39.52 -5.93 -28.89
C TYR A 447 40.56 -7.01 -29.23
N GLY A 448 40.78 -7.98 -28.34
CA GLY A 448 41.72 -9.08 -28.55
C GLY A 448 42.03 -9.87 -27.28
N SER A 449 42.48 -11.12 -27.43
CA SER A 449 42.69 -12.15 -26.39
C SER A 449 43.81 -11.87 -25.36
N ALA A 450 44.19 -10.62 -25.15
CA ALA A 450 45.21 -10.19 -24.20
C ALA A 450 44.64 -9.44 -22.98
N VAL A 451 43.32 -9.53 -22.76
CA VAL A 451 42.60 -8.85 -21.66
C VAL A 451 43.03 -9.35 -20.28
N ASP A 452 43.46 -10.62 -20.17
CA ASP A 452 43.74 -11.28 -18.88
C ASP A 452 45.03 -10.80 -18.16
N ARG A 453 45.80 -9.89 -18.77
CA ARG A 453 47.10 -9.44 -18.23
C ARG A 453 47.21 -7.92 -18.05
N LEU A 454 46.16 -7.16 -18.34
CA LEU A 454 46.14 -5.72 -18.08
C LEU A 454 45.73 -5.48 -16.61
N PRO A 455 46.34 -4.48 -15.93
CA PRO A 455 45.94 -4.14 -14.57
C PRO A 455 44.44 -3.83 -14.55
N THR A 456 43.76 -4.55 -13.67
CA THR A 456 42.51 -4.21 -12.97
C THR A 456 42.08 -2.76 -13.19
N SER A 457 40.89 -2.58 -13.77
CA SER A 457 40.09 -1.35 -13.96
C SER A 457 40.79 0.02 -13.90
N PHE A 458 40.44 0.94 -14.79
CA PHE A 458 40.90 2.35 -14.74
C PHE A 458 40.80 2.99 -13.33
N ILE A 459 39.82 2.56 -12.54
CA ILE A 459 39.65 2.90 -11.13
C ILE A 459 40.92 2.61 -10.31
N GLN A 460 41.50 1.40 -10.40
CA GLN A 460 42.69 1.08 -9.63
C GLN A 460 43.90 1.87 -10.11
N VAL A 461 44.07 2.06 -11.42
CA VAL A 461 45.13 2.91 -11.98
C VAL A 461 45.03 4.33 -11.44
N PHE A 462 43.82 4.89 -11.39
CA PHE A 462 43.54 6.20 -10.83
C PHE A 462 43.85 6.27 -9.32
N GLU A 463 43.28 5.36 -8.53
CA GLU A 463 43.47 5.33 -7.06
C GLU A 463 44.95 5.22 -6.70
N GLU A 464 45.69 4.33 -7.36
CA GLU A 464 47.10 4.13 -7.10
C GLU A 464 47.95 5.33 -7.55
N ALA A 465 47.70 5.89 -8.73
CA ALA A 465 48.48 7.04 -9.23
C ALA A 465 48.27 8.29 -8.37
N VAL A 466 47.02 8.60 -8.03
CA VAL A 466 46.68 9.74 -7.14
C VAL A 466 47.27 9.51 -5.74
N SER A 467 47.18 8.28 -5.22
CA SER A 467 47.78 7.93 -3.91
C SER A 467 49.31 8.03 -3.92
N ARG A 468 49.98 7.57 -4.98
CA ARG A 468 51.43 7.69 -5.12
C ARG A 468 51.85 9.16 -5.14
N ALA A 469 51.17 9.96 -5.96
CA ALA A 469 51.45 11.39 -6.08
C ALA A 469 51.32 12.12 -4.74
N LEU A 470 50.32 11.75 -3.92
CA LEU A 470 50.09 12.36 -2.61
C LEU A 470 51.03 11.85 -1.51
N PHE A 471 51.31 10.55 -1.45
CA PHE A 471 51.87 9.92 -0.24
C PHE A 471 53.29 9.38 -0.39
N CYS A 472 53.82 9.24 -1.60
CA CYS A 472 55.19 8.77 -1.81
C CYS A 472 56.26 9.84 -1.56
N SER A 473 55.86 11.12 -1.42
CA SER A 473 56.76 12.27 -1.25
C SER A 473 57.84 12.34 -2.34
N ASN A 474 57.48 11.98 -3.57
CA ASN A 474 58.37 12.11 -4.72
C ASN A 474 58.55 13.61 -5.03
N PRO A 475 59.78 14.13 -5.15
CA PRO A 475 59.99 15.50 -5.56
C PRO A 475 59.57 15.72 -7.02
N PRO A 476 59.28 16.96 -7.44
CA PRO A 476 59.21 17.32 -8.85
C PRO A 476 60.64 17.24 -9.42
N LEU A 477 61.03 16.08 -9.96
CA LEU A 477 62.43 15.71 -10.12
C LEU A 477 63.02 16.00 -11.50
N SER A 478 62.21 16.11 -12.55
CA SER A 478 62.69 16.41 -13.91
C SER A 478 61.52 16.53 -14.88
N GLU A 479 61.77 17.07 -16.07
CA GLU A 479 60.88 16.86 -17.24
C GLU A 479 60.98 15.44 -17.80
N ASP A 480 62.00 14.67 -17.39
CA ASP A 480 62.24 13.31 -17.83
C ASP A 480 61.37 12.29 -17.03
N PRO A 481 60.39 11.62 -17.66
CA PRO A 481 59.51 10.66 -16.99
C PRO A 481 60.25 9.46 -16.40
N SER A 482 61.44 9.13 -16.93
CA SER A 482 62.25 8.02 -16.42
C SER A 482 62.72 8.24 -14.98
N THR A 483 62.72 9.49 -14.51
CA THR A 483 63.06 9.83 -13.12
C THR A 483 62.00 9.38 -12.10
N TYR A 484 60.81 8.97 -12.57
CA TYR A 484 59.72 8.45 -11.73
C TYR A 484 59.57 6.93 -11.82
N VAL A 485 60.60 6.25 -12.32
CA VAL A 485 60.64 4.79 -12.43
C VAL A 485 61.84 4.28 -11.65
N ASP A 486 61.62 3.30 -10.78
CA ASP A 486 62.69 2.64 -10.04
C ASP A 486 63.50 1.71 -10.96
N VAL A 487 64.63 1.18 -10.47
CA VAL A 487 65.51 0.25 -11.22
C VAL A 487 64.76 -1.00 -11.73
N ASP A 488 63.66 -1.37 -11.07
CA ASP A 488 62.83 -2.53 -11.40
C ASP A 488 61.72 -2.21 -12.42
N GLY A 489 61.64 -0.98 -12.93
CA GLY A 489 60.58 -0.57 -13.86
C GLY A 489 59.24 -0.27 -13.18
N THR A 490 59.19 -0.21 -11.84
CA THR A 490 57.98 0.13 -11.08
C THR A 490 57.92 1.64 -10.80
N PRO A 491 56.74 2.24 -10.60
CA PRO A 491 56.63 3.65 -10.22
C PRO A 491 57.42 3.95 -8.93
N LEU A 492 58.29 4.96 -8.99
CA LEU A 492 59.12 5.39 -7.85
C LEU A 492 58.23 5.80 -6.67
N CYS A 493 58.57 5.32 -5.47
CA CYS A 493 57.91 5.73 -4.25
C CYS A 493 58.91 5.84 -3.10
N ILE A 494 59.39 7.06 -2.82
CA ILE A 494 60.44 7.28 -1.80
C ILE A 494 59.94 6.89 -0.41
N GLN A 495 58.71 7.26 -0.06
CA GLN A 495 58.07 6.94 1.22
C GLN A 495 57.05 5.81 1.09
N LYS A 496 57.53 4.60 0.77
CA LYS A 496 56.67 3.42 0.56
C LYS A 496 55.78 3.10 1.77
N GLU A 497 56.31 3.21 2.99
CA GLU A 497 55.52 2.96 4.21
C GLU A 497 54.34 3.93 4.32
N ASN A 498 54.59 5.22 4.10
CA ASN A 498 53.55 6.25 4.16
C ASN A 498 52.47 6.05 3.08
N TYR A 499 52.87 5.65 1.88
CA TYR A 499 51.96 5.28 0.80
C TYR A 499 51.07 4.09 1.19
N GLU A 500 51.63 3.00 1.69
CA GLU A 500 50.86 1.82 2.08
C GLU A 500 49.85 2.11 3.20
N THR A 501 50.22 2.97 4.15
CA THR A 501 49.35 3.38 5.26
C THR A 501 48.25 4.37 4.84
N GLN A 502 48.40 5.11 3.72
CA GLN A 502 47.46 6.17 3.35
C GLN A 502 46.75 5.98 2.01
N LYS A 503 47.15 5.03 1.17
CA LYS A 503 46.56 4.85 -0.17
C LYS A 503 45.05 4.57 -0.17
N HIS A 504 44.50 4.00 0.91
CA HIS A 504 43.06 3.81 1.05
C HIS A 504 42.27 5.10 1.27
N ARG A 505 42.95 6.24 1.48
CA ARG A 505 42.31 7.56 1.63
C ARG A 505 41.81 8.11 0.30
N VAL A 506 42.25 7.59 -0.84
CA VAL A 506 41.74 7.95 -2.16
C VAL A 506 40.77 6.86 -2.61
N LYS A 507 39.51 7.21 -2.83
CA LYS A 507 38.49 6.25 -3.29
C LYS A 507 37.66 6.81 -4.42
N VAL A 508 37.66 6.13 -5.56
CA VAL A 508 36.82 6.49 -6.70
C VAL A 508 35.38 6.08 -6.41
N MET A 509 34.45 6.99 -6.63
CA MET A 509 33.01 6.75 -6.55
C MET A 509 32.45 6.28 -7.89
N THR A 510 32.64 7.09 -8.92
CA THR A 510 32.03 6.90 -10.22
C THR A 510 32.98 7.34 -11.32
N VAL A 511 32.87 6.65 -12.46
CA VAL A 511 33.55 7.01 -13.70
C VAL A 511 32.48 7.06 -14.79
N VAL A 512 32.29 8.22 -15.40
CA VAL A 512 31.30 8.40 -16.49
C VAL A 512 31.98 8.22 -17.84
N GLU A 513 31.38 7.39 -18.71
CA GLU A 513 31.88 7.14 -20.08
C GLU A 513 31.52 8.29 -21.05
N GLY A 514 32.46 8.62 -21.95
CA GLY A 514 32.37 9.75 -22.89
C GLY A 514 33.57 10.68 -22.76
N SER A 515 33.48 11.69 -21.89
CA SER A 515 34.63 12.33 -21.26
C SER A 515 34.91 11.61 -19.95
N ILE A 516 36.14 11.19 -19.69
CA ILE A 516 36.46 10.47 -18.45
C ILE A 516 36.31 11.45 -17.28
N ILE A 517 35.16 11.37 -16.60
CA ILE A 517 34.86 12.16 -15.39
C ILE A 517 34.97 11.20 -14.22
N VAL A 518 35.88 11.49 -13.30
CA VAL A 518 36.13 10.68 -12.12
C VAL A 518 35.69 11.46 -10.89
N ASP A 519 34.63 11.00 -10.24
CA ASP A 519 34.29 11.48 -8.90
C ASP A 519 34.97 10.60 -7.86
N PHE A 520 35.63 11.20 -6.88
CA PHE A 520 36.36 10.49 -5.85
C PHE A 520 36.33 11.24 -4.52
N PHE A 521 36.60 10.52 -3.43
CA PHE A 521 36.77 11.11 -2.11
C PHE A 521 38.22 11.04 -1.65
N LEU A 522 38.60 12.07 -0.89
CA LEU A 522 39.75 12.08 -0.01
C LEU A 522 39.27 11.93 1.43
N ALA A 523 39.58 10.79 2.04
CA ALA A 523 39.22 10.50 3.42
C ALA A 523 39.97 11.42 4.39
N ARG A 524 39.34 11.73 5.52
CA ARG A 524 39.95 12.49 6.61
C ARG A 524 41.23 11.82 7.10
N ASN A 525 42.13 12.62 7.67
CA ASN A 525 43.34 12.12 8.31
C ASN A 525 42.98 11.20 9.50
N GLN A 526 43.70 10.10 9.67
CA GLN A 526 43.53 9.17 10.79
C GLN A 526 44.37 9.58 12.01
N THR A 527 45.51 10.21 11.76
CA THR A 527 46.42 10.72 12.79
C THR A 527 46.65 12.22 12.62
N THR A 528 47.13 12.87 13.68
CA THR A 528 47.48 14.31 13.64
C THR A 528 48.73 14.61 12.82
N ALA A 529 49.53 13.59 12.51
CA ALA A 529 50.71 13.70 11.65
C ALA A 529 50.37 13.67 10.16
N GLU A 530 49.20 13.13 9.80
CA GLU A 530 48.75 13.03 8.42
C GLU A 530 48.19 14.36 7.91
N LEU A 531 48.42 14.62 6.62
CA LEU A 531 47.86 15.80 5.97
C LEU A 531 46.31 15.69 5.90
N PRO A 532 45.58 16.74 6.30
CA PRO A 532 44.14 16.76 6.21
C PRO A 532 43.65 16.74 4.75
N ALA A 533 42.44 16.20 4.51
CA ALA A 533 41.94 16.00 3.15
C ALA A 533 41.84 17.29 2.32
N PRO A 534 41.44 18.46 2.87
CA PRO A 534 41.51 19.73 2.13
C PRO A 534 42.92 20.10 1.68
N SER A 535 43.95 19.81 2.49
CA SER A 535 45.35 20.07 2.11
C SER A 535 45.84 19.12 1.02
N LEU A 536 45.38 17.86 1.03
CA LEU A 536 45.66 16.91 -0.05
C LEU A 536 44.98 17.34 -1.36
N PHE A 537 43.76 17.83 -1.31
CA PHE A 537 43.04 18.35 -2.47
C PHE A 537 43.79 19.54 -3.11
N GLU A 538 44.19 20.52 -2.31
CA GLU A 538 45.01 21.66 -2.77
C GLU A 538 46.35 21.20 -3.36
N SER A 539 46.96 20.17 -2.79
CA SER A 539 48.21 19.60 -3.32
C SER A 539 47.99 18.96 -4.70
N LEU A 540 46.87 18.28 -4.92
CA LEU A 540 46.51 17.73 -6.22
C LEU A 540 46.26 18.81 -7.27
N LEU A 541 45.58 19.91 -6.92
CA LEU A 541 45.39 21.04 -7.83
C LEU A 541 46.74 21.58 -8.33
N ARG A 542 47.67 21.84 -7.40
CA ARG A 542 49.03 22.31 -7.74
C ARG A 542 49.81 21.30 -8.58
N MET A 543 49.61 20.00 -8.34
CA MET A 543 50.24 18.96 -9.15
C MET A 543 49.70 18.94 -10.58
N LEU A 544 48.40 19.17 -10.79
CA LEU A 544 47.82 19.26 -12.13
C LEU A 544 48.29 20.50 -12.91
N GLU A 545 48.58 21.60 -12.22
CA GLU A 545 49.14 22.82 -12.82
C GLU A 545 50.59 22.64 -13.29
N LEU A 546 51.35 21.78 -12.62
CA LEU A 546 52.77 21.56 -12.86
C LEU A 546 53.00 20.28 -13.69
N LYS A 547 53.40 20.44 -14.96
CA LYS A 547 53.70 19.29 -15.85
C LYS A 547 54.81 18.37 -15.32
N THR A 548 55.71 18.89 -14.50
CA THR A 548 56.80 18.12 -13.85
C THR A 548 56.39 17.52 -12.50
N SER A 549 55.11 17.59 -12.14
CA SER A 549 54.64 17.02 -10.88
C SER A 549 54.68 15.48 -10.91
N PRO A 550 54.76 14.84 -9.73
CA PRO A 550 54.67 13.38 -9.63
C PRO A 550 53.39 12.80 -10.26
N LEU A 551 52.27 13.52 -10.22
CA LEU A 551 51.00 13.07 -10.82
C LEU A 551 51.05 13.13 -12.35
N CYS A 552 51.57 14.23 -12.92
CA CYS A 552 51.69 14.42 -14.37
C CYS A 552 52.81 13.58 -15.01
N GLN A 553 53.76 13.11 -14.19
CA GLN A 553 54.86 12.24 -14.59
C GLN A 553 54.66 10.78 -14.18
N ASP A 554 53.52 10.43 -13.56
CA ASP A 554 53.21 9.05 -13.21
C ASP A 554 53.19 8.18 -14.47
N MET A 555 53.91 7.06 -14.46
CA MET A 555 54.08 6.20 -15.62
C MET A 555 52.75 5.67 -16.18
N ASN A 556 51.75 5.45 -15.31
CA ASN A 556 50.48 4.85 -15.69
C ASN A 556 49.39 5.90 -15.96
N PHE A 557 49.45 7.04 -15.27
CA PHE A 557 48.37 8.04 -15.28
C PHE A 557 48.78 9.42 -15.82
N GLY A 558 50.08 9.72 -15.94
CA GLY A 558 50.61 11.05 -16.25
C GLY A 558 50.05 11.67 -17.52
N LYS A 559 49.87 10.86 -18.58
CA LYS A 559 49.27 11.31 -19.85
C LYS A 559 47.82 11.82 -19.71
N PHE A 560 47.08 11.30 -18.73
CA PHE A 560 45.71 11.73 -18.41
C PHE A 560 45.72 12.94 -17.49
N ALA A 561 46.58 12.94 -16.47
CA ALA A 561 46.72 14.04 -15.53
C ALA A 561 47.10 15.37 -16.22
N GLN A 562 47.95 15.33 -17.26
CA GLN A 562 48.37 16.54 -18.00
C GLN A 562 47.23 17.30 -18.70
N VAL A 563 46.08 16.67 -18.89
CA VAL A 563 44.89 17.26 -19.54
C VAL A 563 43.66 17.16 -18.65
N ALA A 564 43.88 16.85 -17.36
CA ALA A 564 42.83 16.77 -16.37
C ALA A 564 42.57 18.14 -15.75
N ASP A 565 41.30 18.42 -15.52
CA ASP A 565 40.84 19.54 -14.73
C ASP A 565 40.22 18.98 -13.45
N MET A 566 40.34 19.67 -12.31
CA MET A 566 39.81 19.17 -11.04
C MET A 566 39.09 20.26 -10.29
N GLN A 567 37.92 19.91 -9.76
CA GLN A 567 37.13 20.80 -8.92
C GLN A 567 36.67 20.06 -7.66
N GLU A 568 36.58 20.79 -6.56
CA GLU A 568 35.94 20.27 -5.36
C GLU A 568 34.43 20.23 -5.62
N ILE A 569 33.80 19.10 -5.37
CA ILE A 569 32.35 19.03 -5.25
C ILE A 569 32.06 19.35 -3.78
N PRO A 570 31.39 20.47 -3.47
CA PRO A 570 31.00 20.73 -2.10
C PRO A 570 30.19 19.54 -1.60
N LEU A 571 30.68 18.87 -0.56
CA LEU A 571 29.81 18.07 0.29
C LEU A 571 28.82 19.09 0.85
N SER A 572 27.58 19.04 0.37
CA SER A 572 26.51 19.99 0.69
C SER A 572 26.59 20.41 2.15
N LEU A 573 26.49 21.72 2.41
CA LEU A 573 26.52 22.41 3.70
C LEU A 573 25.46 21.86 4.68
N LEU A 574 25.64 20.63 5.15
CA LEU A 574 24.89 20.08 6.27
C LEU A 574 25.31 20.87 7.50
N SER A 575 24.34 21.37 8.25
CA SER A 575 24.59 21.99 9.55
C SER A 575 25.30 20.99 10.48
N GLU A 576 26.04 21.47 11.48
CA GLU A 576 26.75 20.60 12.43
C GLU A 576 25.80 19.62 13.14
N ASP A 577 24.53 20.01 13.30
CA ASP A 577 23.44 19.21 13.85
C ASP A 577 22.98 18.09 12.89
N GLU A 578 22.92 18.38 11.57
CA GLU A 578 22.61 17.37 10.54
C GLU A 578 23.79 16.42 10.29
N LEU A 579 25.03 16.91 10.41
CA LEU A 579 26.23 16.08 10.40
C LEU A 579 26.30 15.18 11.63
N GLN A 580 25.94 15.68 12.82
CA GLN A 580 25.77 14.84 14.01
C GLN A 580 24.64 13.84 13.83
N THR A 581 23.52 14.23 13.20
CA THR A 581 22.38 13.32 12.95
C THR A 581 22.77 12.23 11.95
N ALA A 582 23.46 12.57 10.87
CA ALA A 582 23.98 11.61 9.90
C ALA A 582 25.09 10.73 10.50
N ALA A 583 25.96 11.28 11.35
CA ALA A 583 26.99 10.52 12.06
C ALA A 583 26.39 9.60 13.12
N VAL A 584 25.35 10.02 13.85
CA VAL A 584 24.58 9.19 14.78
C VAL A 584 23.83 8.11 14.00
N PHE A 585 23.28 8.43 12.83
CA PHE A 585 22.66 7.45 11.95
C PHE A 585 23.67 6.41 11.44
N GLU A 586 24.86 6.80 11.01
CA GLU A 586 25.94 5.88 10.62
C GLU A 586 26.50 5.08 11.80
N LEU A 587 26.59 5.68 12.99
CA LEU A 587 26.99 4.97 14.21
C LEU A 587 25.94 3.93 14.62
N MET A 588 24.65 4.28 14.55
CA MET A 588 23.55 3.34 14.75
C MET A 588 23.59 2.26 13.68
N ARG A 589 23.71 2.62 12.39
CA ARG A 589 23.79 1.67 11.27
C ARG A 589 24.92 0.67 11.43
N ASN A 590 26.09 1.09 11.92
CA ASN A 590 27.24 0.22 12.18
C ASN A 590 27.10 -0.62 13.48
N GLN A 591 26.25 -0.23 14.42
CA GLN A 591 25.93 -1.03 15.62
C GLN A 591 24.91 -2.14 15.34
N TYR A 592 24.19 -2.07 14.22
CA TYR A 592 23.19 -3.04 13.82
C TYR A 592 23.71 -3.96 12.72
N GLY A 593 24.36 -5.06 13.14
CA GLY A 593 24.69 -6.19 12.27
C GLY A 593 23.50 -7.15 12.10
N PRO A 594 23.67 -8.25 11.34
CA PRO A 594 22.64 -9.26 11.15
C PRO A 594 22.09 -9.82 12.48
N GLU A 595 22.94 -9.86 13.51
CA GLU A 595 22.61 -10.33 14.86
C GLU A 595 21.75 -9.35 15.70
N THR A 596 21.84 -8.04 15.42
CA THR A 596 21.25 -6.98 16.27
C THR A 596 20.17 -6.16 15.56
N ALA A 597 19.95 -6.37 14.26
CA ALA A 597 18.98 -5.65 13.44
C ALA A 597 17.51 -5.72 13.96
N CYS A 598 17.16 -6.77 14.70
CA CYS A 598 15.84 -6.92 15.34
C CYS A 598 15.55 -5.86 16.42
N GLN A 599 16.57 -5.23 17.02
CA GLN A 599 16.40 -4.16 18.01
C GLN A 599 15.93 -2.83 17.39
N LEU A 600 15.93 -2.72 16.06
CA LEU A 600 15.41 -1.55 15.33
C LEU A 600 13.88 -1.57 15.16
N LEU A 601 13.23 -2.67 15.51
CA LEU A 601 11.77 -2.78 15.50
C LEU A 601 11.26 -2.34 16.88
N THR A 602 10.56 -1.21 16.95
CA THR A 602 9.81 -0.80 18.14
C THR A 602 8.34 -1.13 17.94
N ASP A 603 7.81 -2.03 18.76
CA ASP A 603 6.39 -2.31 18.86
C ASP A 603 5.74 -1.19 19.70
N ALA A 604 4.64 -0.60 19.20
CA ALA A 604 3.94 0.50 19.87
C ALA A 604 3.34 0.12 21.24
N ARG A 605 3.24 -1.19 21.54
CA ARG A 605 2.69 -1.75 22.78
C ARG A 605 3.77 -2.29 23.72
N GLU A 606 4.90 -2.77 23.20
CA GLU A 606 5.94 -3.46 24.01
C GLU A 606 7.35 -2.81 23.99
N GLY A 607 7.59 -1.78 23.16
CA GLY A 607 8.90 -1.13 23.04
C GLY A 607 9.86 -1.87 22.09
N PRO A 608 11.19 -1.69 22.22
CA PRO A 608 12.18 -2.32 21.33
C PRO A 608 12.10 -3.85 21.40
N VAL A 609 11.90 -4.50 20.26
CA VAL A 609 11.79 -5.95 20.13
C VAL A 609 13.14 -6.59 20.50
N LYS A 610 13.14 -7.47 21.50
CA LYS A 610 14.34 -8.20 21.92
C LYS A 610 14.76 -9.17 20.82
N CYS A 611 15.99 -9.02 20.33
CA CYS A 611 16.57 -9.97 19.40
C CYS A 611 16.58 -11.39 19.98
N PRO A 612 16.18 -12.41 19.20
CA PRO A 612 16.30 -13.79 19.63
C PRO A 612 17.77 -14.10 19.88
N THR A 613 18.15 -14.25 21.15
CA THR A 613 19.48 -14.72 21.51
C THR A 613 19.62 -16.14 21.01
N VAL A 614 20.53 -16.37 20.07
CA VAL A 614 20.91 -17.70 19.61
C VAL A 614 21.69 -18.40 20.73
N THR A 615 20.99 -18.80 21.79
CA THR A 615 21.51 -19.81 22.70
C THR A 615 21.47 -21.13 21.94
N SER A 616 22.65 -21.53 21.49
CA SER A 616 22.97 -22.86 20.99
C SER A 616 22.29 -23.95 21.82
N ALA A 617 21.22 -24.52 21.27
CA ALA A 617 20.65 -25.78 21.73
C ALA A 617 20.02 -26.53 20.55
N SER A 618 20.51 -27.75 20.36
CA SER A 618 19.96 -28.86 19.57
C SER A 618 19.87 -28.72 18.04
N VAL A 619 21.03 -28.89 17.40
CA VAL A 619 21.14 -29.73 16.20
C VAL A 619 21.00 -31.18 16.66
N GLN A 620 19.82 -31.79 16.47
CA GLN A 620 19.59 -33.23 16.23
C GLN A 620 18.11 -33.56 16.39
N GLN A 621 17.35 -33.56 15.29
CA GLN A 621 16.27 -34.52 14.98
C GLN A 621 15.52 -34.05 13.74
N GLY A 622 15.52 -34.84 12.67
CA GLY A 622 14.77 -34.48 11.47
C GLY A 622 14.97 -35.33 10.21
N TYR A 623 15.69 -36.45 10.24
CA TYR A 623 15.62 -37.46 9.17
C TYR A 623 14.86 -38.68 9.68
N LYS A 624 13.53 -38.65 9.57
CA LYS A 624 12.64 -39.83 9.61
C LYS A 624 11.19 -39.42 9.34
N LEU A 625 10.85 -39.16 8.08
CA LEU A 625 9.47 -39.33 7.60
C LEU A 625 9.44 -39.50 6.08
N LEU A 626 9.87 -40.67 5.60
CA LEU A 626 9.70 -41.06 4.20
C LEU A 626 9.64 -42.60 4.09
N THR A 627 8.60 -43.19 4.68
CA THR A 627 8.15 -44.57 4.41
C THR A 627 6.77 -44.81 5.06
N LEU A 628 5.85 -45.46 4.34
CA LEU A 628 4.39 -45.65 4.59
C LEU A 628 3.58 -44.47 4.02
N ILE A 629 2.85 -44.57 2.91
CA ILE A 629 1.82 -45.57 2.58
C ILE A 629 1.78 -45.80 1.06
N LEU A 630 2.04 -47.03 0.63
CA LEU A 630 1.72 -47.57 -0.70
C LEU A 630 1.34 -49.04 -0.47
N SER A 631 0.08 -49.31 -0.15
CA SER A 631 -0.59 -50.62 -0.33
C SER A 631 -2.01 -50.62 0.24
N ALA A 632 -2.99 -50.81 -0.66
CA ALA A 632 -4.39 -51.26 -0.49
C ALA A 632 -5.36 -50.26 -1.13
N GLY A 633 -6.16 -50.60 -2.14
CA GLY A 633 -6.38 -51.87 -2.83
C GLY A 633 -7.21 -51.64 -4.10
N LEU A 634 -6.86 -52.40 -5.13
CA LEU A 634 -7.73 -52.73 -6.26
C LEU A 634 -8.66 -53.88 -5.86
N PHE A 635 -9.86 -53.91 -6.46
CA PHE A 635 -10.90 -54.96 -6.59
C PHE A 635 -12.29 -54.34 -6.23
N ASN A 636 -13.38 -54.45 -7.00
CA ASN A 636 -13.68 -54.90 -8.37
C ASN A 636 -15.18 -54.59 -8.64
N PHE A 637 -15.56 -54.48 -9.92
CA PHE A 637 -16.90 -54.67 -10.54
C PHE A 637 -18.19 -54.23 -9.81
N ALA A 638 -18.84 -53.19 -10.35
CA ALA A 638 -20.15 -53.23 -11.04
C ALA A 638 -20.48 -51.83 -11.59
#